data_AF-A0A957INX4-F1
#
_entry.id   AF-A0A957INX4-F1
#
_cell.length_a   1.000
_cell.length_b   1.000
_cell.length_c   1.000
_cell.angle_alpha   90.00
_cell.angle_beta   90.00
_cell.angle_gamma   90.00
#
_symmetry.space_group_name_H-M   'P 1'
#
loop_
_entity.id
_entity.type
_entity.pdbx_description
1 polymer ?
#
loop_
_entity_poly.entity_id
_entity_poly.type
_entity_poly.pdbx_seq_one_letter_code
_entity_poly.pdbx_strand_id
1 'polypeptide(L)'
;MCGIVGTLNLTQQHPIRQEGLRQMLGAIRHRGPDQFGVYVFQDAHDGVGLGNARLSIIDLGGGQQPISNEDGTLWIVFNGEIFNYVELRPELERLGHRFQTDSDTEVIVHLYEQYGADCLAHLNGQFAFAIWDERERSLFLARDRVGIRPLHYTVQQGALLFASEMKALLSDERVTAVFDPLALAQIFTYWSPLSPRTSFEGIYTLPPGHWLKAGNGRIHIQSYWQPTFPPANNDTHHGKWALHEAAQQLRDLLIDATQIQLRADVPVGAYLSGGLDSSTITALIHHYTGNRLETFSIAFSDAAFDESAYQQQMAAHLGTRHHIVTATHRDIGEVFPEVIRHTETPILRTSPAPLYLLSKLVQDTGFKVVLTGEGADEFLAGYNIFKEAKIRRFWARQPESAIRPLLLNKLYGYVGNLDNTAYLQKFFGRDLTATNDPTYSHAIRWRNTARLHRLFTPELQKTVAQAEWKVESDQLASLLAPLSSLSRAQYLEITIFLAEYLLSAQGDRVAMAHSVEGRVPFLDHRVVEFANQLPPHFKLRGLDEKHILKQAMRDLLPEEIWRRAKRPYRAPIHHSFFPDGHPLDWVTTMLSPDSINAAGIFNPLAVSKLQEKLARTDHLSETDDMALAGILSTQLVHHHFMQQFNPGIPVNDQDDIKIVIKTGE
;
A
#
# COMPACT_ATOMS: atom_id res chain seq x y z
N MET A 1 9.42 -0.35 12.47
CA MET A 1 8.19 -1.03 11.97
C MET A 1 7.53 -1.96 12.98
N CYS A 2 6.22 -1.88 13.18
CA CYS A 2 5.57 -2.65 14.25
C CYS A 2 4.20 -3.20 13.81
N GLY A 3 3.51 -3.87 14.74
CA GLY A 3 2.08 -4.09 14.71
C GLY A 3 1.45 -3.42 15.92
N ILE A 4 0.33 -2.75 15.76
CA ILE A 4 -0.47 -2.21 16.87
C ILE A 4 -1.83 -2.90 16.91
N VAL A 5 -2.36 -3.07 18.11
CA VAL A 5 -3.72 -3.57 18.37
C VAL A 5 -4.32 -2.81 19.54
N GLY A 6 -5.64 -2.81 19.67
CA GLY A 6 -6.26 -2.36 20.90
C GLY A 6 -7.77 -2.34 20.85
N THR A 7 -8.34 -1.98 21.99
CA THR A 7 -9.78 -1.92 22.21
C THR A 7 -10.13 -0.80 23.18
N LEU A 8 -11.30 -0.19 22.98
CA LEU A 8 -11.90 0.81 23.86
C LEU A 8 -13.38 0.48 24.04
N ASN A 9 -13.85 0.37 25.28
CA ASN A 9 -15.27 0.35 25.60
C ASN A 9 -15.89 1.71 25.26
N LEU A 10 -16.91 1.75 24.41
CA LEU A 10 -17.59 2.98 24.02
C LEU A 10 -18.91 3.17 24.77
N THR A 11 -19.79 2.17 24.67
CA THR A 11 -21.16 2.23 25.20
C THR A 11 -21.51 1.01 26.06
N GLN A 12 -20.72 -0.06 25.99
CA GLN A 12 -20.87 -1.25 26.79
C GLN A 12 -19.57 -1.54 27.53
N GLN A 13 -19.68 -1.96 28.79
CA GLN A 13 -18.54 -2.32 29.62
C GLN A 13 -18.17 -3.78 29.41
N HIS A 14 -17.08 -4.01 28.70
CA HIS A 14 -16.44 -5.30 28.57
C HIS A 14 -15.18 -5.35 29.45
N PRO A 15 -14.90 -6.45 30.16
CA PRO A 15 -13.61 -6.63 30.82
C PRO A 15 -12.48 -6.55 29.79
N ILE A 16 -11.50 -5.68 30.00
CA ILE A 16 -10.33 -5.61 29.13
C ILE A 16 -9.30 -6.61 29.64
N ARG A 17 -9.23 -7.76 28.97
CA ARG A 17 -8.35 -8.87 29.34
C ARG A 17 -7.04 -8.81 28.58
N GLN A 18 -5.93 -9.02 29.29
CA GLN A 18 -4.60 -9.13 28.69
C GLN A 18 -4.53 -10.27 27.67
N GLU A 19 -5.22 -11.38 27.93
CA GLU A 19 -5.24 -12.57 27.06
C GLU A 19 -5.82 -12.23 25.68
N GLY A 20 -6.85 -11.38 25.62
CA GLY A 20 -7.42 -10.92 24.35
C GLY A 20 -6.40 -10.14 23.52
N LEU A 21 -5.71 -9.19 24.15
CA LEU A 21 -4.64 -8.42 23.48
C LEU A 21 -3.48 -9.32 23.04
N ARG A 22 -3.06 -10.28 23.88
CA ARG A 22 -2.03 -11.27 23.54
C ARG A 22 -2.41 -12.14 22.35
N GLN A 23 -3.69 -12.50 22.21
CA GLN A 23 -4.20 -13.23 21.06
C GLN A 23 -4.16 -12.39 19.79
N MET A 24 -4.62 -11.13 19.85
CA MET A 24 -4.54 -10.19 18.72
C MET A 24 -3.09 -9.95 18.28
N LEU A 25 -2.16 -9.80 19.24
CA LEU A 25 -0.73 -9.67 18.97
C LEU A 25 -0.14 -10.93 18.33
N GLY A 26 -0.54 -12.11 18.78
CA GLY A 26 -0.13 -13.39 18.19
C GLY A 26 -0.42 -13.46 16.69
N ALA A 27 -1.58 -12.94 16.27
CA ALA A 27 -1.97 -12.91 14.86
C ALA A 27 -1.08 -12.02 13.99
N ILE A 28 -0.39 -11.02 14.56
CA ILE A 28 0.48 -10.07 13.85
C ILE A 28 1.94 -10.14 14.29
N ARG A 29 2.35 -11.21 14.99
CA ARG A 29 3.70 -11.43 15.50
C ARG A 29 4.80 -11.21 14.47
N HIS A 30 4.58 -11.62 13.21
CA HIS A 30 5.55 -11.46 12.13
C HIS A 30 5.93 -10.00 11.85
N ARG A 31 5.08 -9.03 12.23
CA ARG A 31 5.37 -7.61 12.03
C ARG A 31 6.43 -7.09 12.99
N GLY A 32 6.56 -7.71 14.15
CA GLY A 32 7.45 -7.25 15.21
C GLY A 32 7.80 -8.39 16.15
N PRO A 33 8.70 -9.28 15.74
CA PRO A 33 9.04 -10.48 16.51
C PRO A 33 10.03 -10.19 17.65
N ASP A 34 10.59 -8.98 17.75
CA ASP A 34 11.66 -8.70 18.71
C ASP A 34 11.11 -8.49 20.12
N GLN A 35 10.04 -7.72 20.27
CA GLN A 35 9.44 -7.38 21.57
C GLN A 35 7.92 -7.20 21.46
N PHE A 36 7.23 -7.33 22.59
CA PHE A 36 5.80 -7.10 22.72
C PHE A 36 5.48 -6.16 23.86
N GLY A 37 4.28 -5.59 23.82
CA GLY A 37 3.81 -4.65 24.81
C GLY A 37 2.31 -4.75 25.00
N VAL A 38 1.84 -4.63 26.24
CA VAL A 38 0.43 -4.52 26.60
C VAL A 38 0.26 -3.42 27.64
N TYR A 39 -0.72 -2.55 27.40
CA TYR A 39 -1.26 -1.61 28.37
C TYR A 39 -2.75 -1.90 28.57
N VAL A 40 -3.18 -2.00 29.82
CA VAL A 40 -4.59 -2.14 30.21
C VAL A 40 -4.92 -1.05 31.21
N PHE A 41 -5.97 -0.29 30.91
CA PHE A 41 -6.61 0.64 31.83
C PHE A 41 -8.06 0.22 32.02
N GLN A 42 -8.52 0.10 33.26
CA GLN A 42 -9.93 -0.16 33.53
C GLN A 42 -10.39 0.47 34.84
N ASP A 43 -11.56 1.10 34.82
CA ASP A 43 -12.27 1.58 36.01
C ASP A 43 -13.78 1.34 35.90
N ALA A 44 -14.59 1.99 36.75
CA ALA A 44 -16.04 1.84 36.76
C ALA A 44 -16.73 2.36 35.46
N HIS A 45 -16.04 3.17 34.67
CA HIS A 45 -16.59 3.93 33.55
C HIS A 45 -15.92 3.63 32.22
N ASP A 46 -14.62 3.33 32.20
CA ASP A 46 -13.83 3.14 31.00
C ASP A 46 -13.03 1.84 31.03
N GLY A 47 -12.80 1.27 29.85
CA GLY A 47 -11.93 0.12 29.65
C GLY A 47 -11.16 0.28 28.35
N VAL A 48 -9.83 0.31 28.44
CA VAL A 48 -8.92 0.46 27.30
C VAL A 48 -7.80 -0.57 27.34
N GLY A 49 -7.53 -1.15 26.19
CA GLY A 49 -6.39 -2.03 25.95
C GLY A 49 -5.58 -1.54 24.76
N LEU A 50 -4.27 -1.42 24.91
CA LEU A 50 -3.33 -1.15 23.82
C LEU A 50 -2.30 -2.29 23.77
N GLY A 51 -1.90 -2.68 22.57
CA GLY A 51 -0.88 -3.68 22.35
C GLY A 51 0.07 -3.32 21.21
N ASN A 52 1.33 -3.73 21.34
CA ASN A 52 2.35 -3.55 20.32
C ASN A 52 3.15 -4.84 20.09
N ALA A 53 3.48 -5.12 18.83
CA ALA A 53 4.49 -6.09 18.39
C ALA A 53 5.59 -5.31 17.68
N ARG A 54 6.80 -5.28 18.23
CA ARG A 54 7.88 -4.36 17.85
C ARG A 54 8.93 -5.04 16.98
N LEU A 55 9.26 -4.44 15.83
CA LEU A 55 10.55 -4.64 15.16
C LEU A 55 11.46 -3.50 15.61
N SER A 56 12.52 -3.82 16.33
CA SER A 56 13.45 -2.87 16.90
C SER A 56 14.40 -2.35 15.81
N ILE A 57 14.27 -1.07 15.48
CA ILE A 57 15.06 -0.37 14.44
C ILE A 57 15.77 0.87 15.01
N ILE A 58 15.07 1.67 15.82
CA ILE A 58 15.61 2.82 16.55
C ILE A 58 15.46 2.55 18.05
N ASP A 59 16.50 2.88 18.82
CA ASP A 59 16.59 2.68 20.27
C ASP A 59 16.27 1.24 20.66
N LEU A 60 17.15 0.31 20.27
CA LEU A 60 16.90 -1.13 20.37
C LEU A 60 16.54 -1.58 21.79
N GLY A 61 17.11 -0.94 22.82
CA GLY A 61 16.87 -1.29 24.23
C GLY A 61 15.83 -0.43 24.95
N GLY A 62 15.71 0.87 24.61
CA GLY A 62 14.85 1.82 25.34
C GLY A 62 13.45 2.00 24.74
N GLY A 63 13.26 1.71 23.45
CA GLY A 63 12.02 2.01 22.73
C GLY A 63 10.88 1.00 22.91
N GLN A 64 10.88 0.17 23.95
CA GLN A 64 9.83 -0.83 24.17
C GLN A 64 8.48 -0.15 24.49
N GLN A 65 7.48 -0.44 23.67
CA GLN A 65 6.14 0.13 23.77
C GLN A 65 5.22 -0.74 24.64
N PRO A 66 4.10 -0.21 25.20
CA PRO A 66 3.61 1.16 25.11
C PRO A 66 4.52 2.16 25.85
N ILE A 67 4.64 3.39 25.33
CA ILE A 67 5.45 4.47 25.93
C ILE A 67 4.49 5.54 26.48
N SER A 68 4.85 6.19 27.59
CA SER A 68 4.06 7.28 28.18
C SER A 68 4.79 8.62 28.13
N ASN A 69 4.06 9.71 28.37
CA ASN A 69 4.66 11.00 28.74
C ASN A 69 5.25 10.94 30.17
N GLU A 70 5.87 12.03 30.63
CA GLU A 70 6.64 12.06 31.87
C GLU A 70 5.83 11.85 33.15
N ASP A 71 4.51 12.08 33.11
CA ASP A 71 3.61 11.89 34.25
C ASP A 71 2.69 10.67 34.10
N GLY A 72 2.83 9.92 33.02
CA GLY A 72 2.11 8.67 32.79
C GLY A 72 0.62 8.84 32.55
N THR A 73 0.17 9.98 32.00
CA THR A 73 -1.24 10.26 31.68
C THR A 73 -1.59 10.06 30.20
N LEU A 74 -0.57 10.00 29.33
CA LEU A 74 -0.70 9.66 27.91
C LEU A 74 0.04 8.36 27.63
N TRP A 75 -0.53 7.46 26.83
CA TRP A 75 0.09 6.19 26.46
C TRP A 75 -0.03 5.91 24.97
N ILE A 76 1.08 5.62 24.30
CA ILE A 76 1.11 5.35 22.86
C ILE A 76 1.48 3.91 22.52
N VAL A 77 0.86 3.40 21.47
CA VAL A 77 1.39 2.32 20.63
C VAL A 77 1.53 2.82 19.19
N PHE A 78 2.61 2.45 18.53
CA PHE A 78 3.05 3.03 17.27
C PHE A 78 3.64 1.97 16.32
N ASN A 79 3.16 2.01 15.09
CA ASN A 79 3.67 1.29 13.93
C ASN A 79 4.17 2.28 12.87
N GLY A 80 5.49 2.44 12.78
CA GLY A 80 6.11 3.28 11.77
C GLY A 80 7.35 3.98 12.29
N GLU A 81 7.80 5.00 11.57
CA GLU A 81 8.97 5.80 11.89
C GLU A 81 8.71 7.29 11.64
N ILE A 82 9.13 8.14 12.59
CA ILE A 82 9.15 9.61 12.44
C ILE A 82 10.57 10.05 12.13
N PHE A 83 10.87 10.31 10.86
CA PHE A 83 12.22 10.57 10.39
C PHE A 83 12.81 11.87 10.93
N ASN A 84 11.99 12.88 11.23
CA ASN A 84 12.42 14.17 11.78
C ASN A 84 12.42 14.24 13.33
N TYR A 85 12.38 13.10 14.02
CA TYR A 85 12.35 13.06 15.49
C TYR A 85 13.57 13.73 16.14
N VAL A 86 14.74 13.64 15.50
CA VAL A 86 15.99 14.26 15.97
C VAL A 86 15.86 15.78 16.01
N GLU A 87 15.20 16.38 15.02
CA GLU A 87 14.95 17.82 14.97
C GLU A 87 13.85 18.26 15.94
N LEU A 88 12.84 17.42 16.15
CA LEU A 88 11.68 17.74 16.99
C LEU A 88 11.97 17.65 18.49
N ARG A 89 12.82 16.71 18.93
CA ARG A 89 13.13 16.52 20.36
C ARG A 89 13.66 17.80 21.03
N PRO A 90 14.70 18.49 20.51
CA PRO A 90 15.21 19.71 21.14
C PRO A 90 14.21 20.86 21.18
N GLU A 91 13.21 20.88 20.31
CA GLU A 91 12.09 21.83 20.39
C GLU A 91 11.19 21.53 21.58
N LEU A 92 10.81 20.27 21.77
CA LEU A 92 9.96 19.84 22.88
C LEU A 92 10.66 19.96 24.23
N GLU A 93 11.95 19.63 24.32
CA GLU A 93 12.74 19.82 25.55
C GLU A 93 12.76 21.29 25.98
N ARG A 94 12.85 22.23 25.02
CA ARG A 94 12.77 23.67 25.31
C ARG A 94 11.39 24.12 25.77
N LEU A 95 10.34 23.39 25.39
CA LEU A 95 8.97 23.60 25.86
C LEU A 95 8.69 22.95 27.23
N GLY A 96 9.66 22.19 27.77
CA GLY A 96 9.61 21.63 29.13
C GLY A 96 9.37 20.12 29.20
N HIS A 97 9.17 19.46 28.05
CA HIS A 97 8.98 18.01 27.98
C HIS A 97 10.24 17.26 28.40
N ARG A 98 10.09 16.12 29.09
CA ARG A 98 11.21 15.29 29.55
C ARG A 98 11.13 13.90 28.95
N PHE A 99 12.16 13.53 28.22
CA PHE A 99 12.25 12.23 27.55
C PHE A 99 12.85 11.14 28.45
N GLN A 100 12.37 9.91 28.32
CA GLN A 100 12.84 8.71 29.02
C GLN A 100 13.55 7.72 28.10
N THR A 101 13.31 7.79 26.80
CA THR A 101 13.87 6.92 25.75
C THR A 101 14.66 7.77 24.75
N ASP A 102 15.26 7.16 23.73
CA ASP A 102 15.75 7.86 22.54
C ASP A 102 14.93 7.51 21.28
N SER A 103 13.81 6.81 21.47
CA SER A 103 12.90 6.44 20.39
C SER A 103 12.14 7.64 19.84
N ASP A 104 11.97 7.63 18.53
CA ASP A 104 11.07 8.50 17.79
C ASP A 104 9.61 8.39 18.24
N THR A 105 9.19 7.23 18.77
CA THR A 105 7.87 7.00 19.36
C THR A 105 7.52 8.03 20.45
N GLU A 106 8.47 8.35 21.33
CA GLU A 106 8.22 9.24 22.47
C GLU A 106 8.02 10.69 22.03
N VAL A 107 8.64 11.11 20.92
CA VAL A 107 8.42 12.43 20.31
C VAL A 107 6.96 12.63 19.93
N ILE A 108 6.26 11.59 19.47
CA ILE A 108 4.84 11.67 19.12
C ILE A 108 3.99 11.96 20.36
N VAL A 109 4.31 11.32 21.49
CA VAL A 109 3.55 11.49 22.75
C VAL A 109 3.63 12.93 23.22
N HIS A 110 4.84 13.49 23.28
CA HIS A 110 5.08 14.87 23.71
C HIS A 110 4.53 15.88 22.70
N LEU A 111 4.58 15.60 21.39
CA LEU A 111 3.92 16.44 20.39
C LEU A 111 2.40 16.46 20.56
N TYR A 112 1.78 15.31 20.82
CA TYR A 112 0.34 15.23 21.07
C TYR A 112 -0.03 15.93 22.38
N GLU A 113 0.76 15.80 23.45
CA GLU A 113 0.56 16.56 24.68
C GLU A 113 0.58 18.08 24.43
N GLN A 114 1.50 18.53 23.57
CA GLN A 114 1.70 19.94 23.28
C GLN A 114 0.65 20.54 22.34
N TYR A 115 0.20 19.79 21.33
CA TYR A 115 -0.57 20.31 20.18
C TYR A 115 -1.89 19.55 19.93
N GLY A 116 -2.20 18.49 20.67
CA GLY A 116 -3.32 17.60 20.38
C GLY A 116 -3.22 17.02 18.97
N ALA A 117 -4.34 17.00 18.23
CA ALA A 117 -4.39 16.47 16.87
C ALA A 117 -3.55 17.26 15.84
N ASP A 118 -3.22 18.53 16.13
CA ASP A 118 -2.40 19.36 15.24
C ASP A 118 -0.93 18.89 15.22
N CYS A 119 -0.53 18.01 16.14
CA CYS A 119 0.78 17.35 16.13
C CYS A 119 1.14 16.72 14.78
N LEU A 120 0.13 16.22 14.04
CA LEU A 120 0.29 15.55 12.75
C LEU A 120 0.91 16.46 11.68
N ALA A 121 0.75 17.78 11.79
CA ALA A 121 1.35 18.74 10.88
C ALA A 121 2.88 18.78 11.02
N HIS A 122 3.42 18.43 12.18
CA HIS A 122 4.86 18.46 12.49
C HIS A 122 5.59 17.16 12.11
N LEU A 123 4.84 16.07 11.90
CA LEU A 123 5.41 14.75 11.64
C LEU A 123 5.86 14.61 10.18
N ASN A 124 7.15 14.31 9.99
CA ASN A 124 7.67 13.74 8.75
C ASN A 124 7.97 12.26 8.98
N GLY A 125 7.10 11.38 8.47
CA GLY A 125 7.22 9.96 8.72
C GLY A 125 6.17 9.13 8.00
N GLN A 126 6.28 7.83 8.21
CA GLN A 126 5.33 6.81 7.81
C GLN A 126 4.79 6.19 9.10
N PHE A 127 3.49 6.23 9.34
CA PHE A 127 2.97 5.95 10.67
C PHE A 127 1.52 5.50 10.72
N ALA A 128 1.24 4.61 11.66
CA ALA A 128 -0.05 4.39 12.26
C ALA A 128 0.16 4.32 13.78
N PHE A 129 -0.56 5.10 14.57
CA PHE A 129 -0.43 5.07 16.03
C PHE A 129 -1.77 5.23 16.73
N ALA A 130 -1.80 4.85 18.01
CA ALA A 130 -2.92 5.08 18.92
C ALA A 130 -2.39 5.64 20.25
N ILE A 131 -3.01 6.72 20.73
CA ILE A 131 -2.72 7.38 22.01
C ILE A 131 -3.96 7.33 22.89
N TRP A 132 -3.83 6.74 24.08
CA TRP A 132 -4.83 6.86 25.13
C TRP A 132 -4.52 8.06 26.01
N ASP A 133 -5.52 8.92 26.19
CA ASP A 133 -5.47 10.08 27.08
C ASP A 133 -6.34 9.82 28.30
N GLU A 134 -5.69 9.60 29.45
CA GLU A 134 -6.35 9.34 30.74
C GLU A 134 -7.07 10.58 31.29
N ARG A 135 -6.67 11.79 30.89
CA ARG A 135 -7.28 13.04 31.36
C ARG A 135 -8.55 13.35 30.57
N GLU A 136 -8.49 13.20 29.25
CA GLU A 136 -9.64 13.42 28.37
C GLU A 136 -10.56 12.21 28.23
N ARG A 137 -10.13 11.04 28.72
CA ARG A 137 -10.83 9.75 28.54
C ARG A 137 -11.14 9.48 27.07
N SER A 138 -10.09 9.61 26.24
CA SER A 138 -10.23 9.46 24.80
C SER A 138 -9.06 8.71 24.17
N LEU A 139 -9.38 7.92 23.15
CA LEU A 139 -8.43 7.22 22.29
C LEU A 139 -8.30 7.98 20.97
N PHE A 140 -7.10 8.41 20.65
CA PHE A 140 -6.75 9.06 19.39
C PHE A 140 -5.94 8.12 18.52
N LEU A 141 -6.39 7.88 17.28
CA LEU A 141 -5.65 7.10 16.28
C LEU A 141 -5.34 7.97 15.08
N ALA A 142 -4.17 7.78 14.47
CA ALA A 142 -3.80 8.50 13.26
C ALA A 142 -3.08 7.59 12.27
N ARG A 143 -3.28 7.87 10.97
CA ARG A 143 -2.58 7.22 9.85
C ARG A 143 -1.88 8.28 9.00
N ASP A 144 -0.71 7.94 8.47
CA ASP A 144 0.10 8.85 7.66
C ASP A 144 -0.61 9.32 6.37
N ARG A 145 -0.07 10.39 5.79
CA ARG A 145 -0.67 11.17 4.70
C ARG A 145 -1.10 10.33 3.50
N VAL A 146 -0.28 9.37 3.10
CA VAL A 146 -0.49 8.56 1.89
C VAL A 146 -0.86 7.11 2.20
N GLY A 147 -0.93 6.74 3.49
CA GLY A 147 -1.38 5.44 3.96
C GLY A 147 -0.34 4.34 3.85
N ILE A 148 0.96 4.68 4.01
CA ILE A 148 2.07 3.71 3.97
C ILE A 148 1.88 2.63 5.04
N ARG A 149 1.49 3.03 6.27
CA ARG A 149 1.23 2.08 7.36
C ARG A 149 -0.26 1.76 7.45
N PRO A 150 -0.63 0.47 7.58
CA PRO A 150 -2.03 0.08 7.65
C PRO A 150 -2.60 0.33 9.05
N LEU A 151 -3.88 0.69 9.10
CA LEU A 151 -4.65 0.80 10.31
C LEU A 151 -6.13 0.52 10.02
N HIS A 152 -6.66 -0.51 10.65
CA HIS A 152 -8.04 -0.96 10.53
C HIS A 152 -8.77 -0.83 11.86
N TYR A 153 -10.08 -0.66 11.80
CA TYR A 153 -10.93 -0.60 12.98
C TYR A 153 -12.31 -1.20 12.71
N THR A 154 -12.99 -1.59 13.79
CA THR A 154 -14.39 -2.00 13.77
C THR A 154 -15.07 -1.57 15.06
N VAL A 155 -16.39 -1.41 15.02
CA VAL A 155 -17.21 -1.17 16.20
C VAL A 155 -18.18 -2.32 16.35
N GLN A 156 -17.97 -3.16 17.35
CA GLN A 156 -18.78 -4.33 17.63
C GLN A 156 -19.21 -4.34 19.08
N GLN A 157 -20.49 -4.62 19.31
CA GLN A 157 -21.05 -4.77 20.66
C GLN A 157 -20.70 -3.60 21.61
N GLY A 158 -20.68 -2.36 21.10
CA GLY A 158 -20.39 -1.17 21.91
C GLY A 158 -18.91 -0.98 22.28
N ALA A 159 -17.98 -1.66 21.61
CA ALA A 159 -16.54 -1.44 21.72
C ALA A 159 -15.92 -1.08 20.36
N LEU A 160 -14.95 -0.17 20.38
CA LEU A 160 -14.03 0.07 19.27
C LEU A 160 -12.88 -0.93 19.38
N LEU A 161 -12.54 -1.59 18.27
CA LEU A 161 -11.32 -2.37 18.13
C LEU A 161 -10.49 -1.79 16.99
N PHE A 162 -9.17 -1.78 17.13
CA PHE A 162 -8.27 -1.37 16.06
C PHE A 162 -7.06 -2.30 15.96
N ALA A 163 -6.49 -2.39 14.76
CA ALA A 163 -5.27 -3.14 14.53
C ALA A 163 -4.56 -2.73 13.23
N SER A 164 -3.26 -3.02 13.14
CA SER A 164 -2.51 -2.89 11.87
C SER A 164 -3.01 -3.84 10.78
N GLU A 165 -3.53 -5.01 11.15
CA GLU A 165 -3.97 -6.05 10.20
C GLU A 165 -5.34 -6.60 10.61
N MET A 166 -6.22 -6.86 9.64
CA MET A 166 -7.61 -7.23 9.89
C MET A 166 -7.72 -8.56 10.65
N LYS A 167 -6.81 -9.50 10.43
CA LYS A 167 -6.82 -10.78 11.15
C LYS A 167 -6.55 -10.66 12.65
N ALA A 168 -5.94 -9.57 13.12
CA ALA A 168 -5.88 -9.29 14.55
C ALA A 168 -7.26 -8.90 15.09
N LEU A 169 -8.08 -8.18 14.33
CA LEU A 169 -9.48 -7.89 14.71
C LEU A 169 -10.31 -9.18 14.73
N LEU A 170 -10.13 -10.04 13.73
CA LEU A 170 -10.81 -11.35 13.64
C LEU A 170 -10.42 -12.33 14.76
N SER A 171 -9.34 -12.03 15.49
CA SER A 171 -8.93 -12.81 16.66
C SER A 171 -9.75 -12.48 17.91
N ASP A 172 -10.56 -11.41 17.88
CA ASP A 172 -11.51 -11.07 18.93
C ASP A 172 -12.87 -11.72 18.65
N GLU A 173 -13.44 -12.37 19.66
CA GLU A 173 -14.70 -13.13 19.55
C GLU A 173 -15.91 -12.29 19.11
N ARG A 174 -15.83 -10.96 19.22
CA ARG A 174 -16.90 -10.04 18.82
C ARG A 174 -16.93 -9.81 17.30
N VAL A 175 -15.89 -10.22 16.58
CA VAL A 175 -15.72 -9.93 15.15
C VAL A 175 -15.84 -11.20 14.33
N THR A 176 -16.78 -11.21 13.39
CA THR A 176 -16.99 -12.33 12.46
C THR A 176 -16.57 -11.92 11.06
N ALA A 177 -15.79 -12.77 10.39
CA ALA A 177 -15.42 -12.57 8.99
C ALA A 177 -16.60 -12.90 8.05
N VAL A 178 -17.07 -11.90 7.32
CA VAL A 178 -18.06 -12.02 6.25
C VAL A 178 -17.61 -11.12 5.10
N PHE A 179 -17.70 -11.58 3.85
CA PHE A 179 -17.30 -10.75 2.71
C PHE A 179 -18.22 -9.54 2.53
N ASP A 180 -17.65 -8.34 2.32
CA ASP A 180 -18.43 -7.19 1.84
C ASP A 180 -18.66 -7.34 0.31
N PRO A 181 -19.92 -7.49 -0.14
CA PRO A 181 -20.23 -7.69 -1.55
C PRO A 181 -19.85 -6.48 -2.43
N LEU A 182 -19.91 -5.26 -1.87
CA LEU A 182 -19.54 -4.04 -2.58
C LEU A 182 -18.03 -3.90 -2.68
N ALA A 183 -17.30 -4.27 -1.64
CA ALA A 183 -15.84 -4.32 -1.69
C ALA A 183 -15.33 -5.36 -2.71
N LEU A 184 -15.98 -6.52 -2.81
CA LEU A 184 -15.69 -7.49 -3.88
C LEU A 184 -15.93 -6.88 -5.27
N ALA A 185 -17.05 -6.17 -5.48
CA ALA A 185 -17.29 -5.49 -6.74
C ALA A 185 -16.21 -4.44 -7.07
N GLN A 186 -15.76 -3.69 -6.05
CA GLN A 186 -14.66 -2.73 -6.15
C GLN A 186 -13.34 -3.42 -6.50
N ILE A 187 -12.94 -4.48 -5.82
CA ILE A 187 -11.71 -5.23 -6.13
C ILE A 187 -11.73 -5.75 -7.57
N PHE A 188 -12.86 -6.35 -8.00
CA PHE A 188 -13.03 -6.86 -9.36
C PHE A 188 -13.24 -5.76 -10.42
N THR A 189 -13.17 -4.47 -10.04
CA THR A 189 -13.25 -3.32 -10.96
C THR A 189 -11.97 -2.48 -10.90
N TYR A 190 -11.62 -2.01 -9.71
CA TYR A 190 -10.56 -1.06 -9.39
C TYR A 190 -9.24 -1.70 -8.94
N TRP A 191 -9.25 -3.02 -8.66
CA TRP A 191 -8.15 -3.83 -8.11
C TRP A 191 -7.90 -3.65 -6.61
N SER A 192 -8.70 -2.82 -5.96
CA SER A 192 -8.68 -2.53 -4.53
C SER A 192 -10.11 -2.24 -4.04
N PRO A 193 -10.37 -2.42 -2.73
CA PRO A 193 -11.51 -1.77 -2.10
C PRO A 193 -11.32 -0.25 -2.06
N LEU A 194 -12.40 0.51 -1.98
CA LEU A 194 -12.35 1.95 -1.77
C LEU A 194 -12.46 2.24 -0.27
N SER A 195 -11.43 2.89 0.28
CA SER A 195 -11.41 3.34 1.67
C SER A 195 -12.68 4.16 2.00
N PRO A 196 -13.35 3.92 3.14
CA PRO A 196 -12.88 3.10 4.27
C PRO A 196 -13.25 1.62 4.21
N ARG A 197 -13.85 1.10 3.12
CA ARG A 197 -14.26 -0.31 3.05
C ARG A 197 -13.06 -1.25 3.01
N THR A 198 -13.26 -2.46 3.52
CA THR A 198 -12.33 -3.59 3.36
C THR A 198 -13.05 -4.76 2.69
N SER A 199 -12.34 -5.87 2.44
CA SER A 199 -12.98 -7.09 1.95
C SER A 199 -13.98 -7.72 2.93
N PHE A 200 -14.03 -7.26 4.18
CA PHE A 200 -14.92 -7.79 5.22
C PHE A 200 -15.98 -6.77 5.65
N GLU A 201 -17.22 -7.23 5.84
CA GLU A 201 -18.30 -6.40 6.36
C GLU A 201 -18.00 -5.92 7.79
N GLY A 202 -18.27 -4.64 8.06
CA GLY A 202 -18.10 -4.05 9.39
C GLY A 202 -16.65 -3.83 9.81
N ILE A 203 -15.66 -4.20 9.00
CA ILE A 203 -14.25 -3.86 9.21
C ILE A 203 -13.88 -2.74 8.24
N TYR A 204 -13.32 -1.66 8.78
CA TYR A 204 -12.99 -0.46 8.06
C TYR A 204 -11.51 -0.15 8.13
N THR A 205 -10.96 0.45 7.08
CA THR A 205 -9.63 1.03 7.09
C THR A 205 -9.74 2.51 7.46
N LEU A 206 -8.87 3.00 8.36
CA LEU A 206 -8.74 4.44 8.57
C LEU A 206 -8.14 5.06 7.28
N PRO A 207 -8.82 6.00 6.60
CA PRO A 207 -8.32 6.50 5.33
C PRO A 207 -6.94 7.19 5.47
N PRO A 208 -6.11 7.19 4.40
CA PRO A 208 -4.87 7.96 4.38
C PRO A 208 -5.07 9.42 4.78
N GLY A 209 -4.15 10.00 5.55
CA GLY A 209 -4.23 11.40 5.95
C GLY A 209 -5.42 11.72 6.86
N HIS A 210 -5.91 10.73 7.63
CA HIS A 210 -6.98 10.90 8.60
C HIS A 210 -6.56 10.49 10.01
N TRP A 211 -7.29 11.03 10.98
CA TRP A 211 -7.28 10.58 12.37
C TRP A 211 -8.71 10.23 12.83
N LEU A 212 -8.79 9.39 13.86
CA LEU A 212 -10.00 8.98 14.55
C LEU A 212 -9.85 9.32 16.03
N LYS A 213 -10.82 10.03 16.62
CA LYS A 213 -10.89 10.25 18.07
C LYS A 213 -12.15 9.59 18.62
N ALA A 214 -11.99 8.77 19.65
CA ALA A 214 -13.06 8.02 20.28
C ALA A 214 -13.10 8.27 21.78
N GLY A 215 -14.29 8.49 22.33
CA GLY A 215 -14.51 8.77 23.76
C GLY A 215 -15.95 9.19 24.01
N ASN A 216 -16.43 9.04 25.25
CA ASN A 216 -17.82 9.39 25.62
C ASN A 216 -18.88 8.74 24.71
N GLY A 217 -18.66 7.48 24.30
CA GLY A 217 -19.56 6.74 23.42
C GLY A 217 -19.64 7.24 21.96
N ARG A 218 -18.73 8.13 21.54
CA ARG A 218 -18.71 8.71 20.19
C ARG A 218 -17.38 8.45 19.48
N ILE A 219 -17.45 8.42 18.15
CA ILE A 219 -16.31 8.39 17.25
C ILE A 219 -16.40 9.59 16.32
N HIS A 220 -15.28 10.29 16.15
CA HIS A 220 -15.12 11.35 15.17
C HIS A 220 -13.91 11.06 14.27
N ILE A 221 -14.07 11.21 12.97
CA ILE A 221 -13.02 10.97 11.98
C ILE A 221 -12.84 12.25 11.16
N GLN A 222 -11.59 12.66 10.97
CA GLN A 222 -11.27 13.89 10.25
C GLN A 222 -10.01 13.73 9.40
N SER A 223 -10.05 14.27 8.19
CA SER A 223 -8.87 14.42 7.33
C SER A 223 -8.01 15.57 7.84
N TYR A 224 -6.71 15.33 7.97
CA TYR A 224 -5.70 16.37 8.19
C TYR A 224 -4.82 16.59 6.94
N TRP A 225 -4.89 15.68 5.96
CA TRP A 225 -4.16 15.80 4.70
C TRP A 225 -4.90 15.11 3.55
N GLN A 226 -4.81 15.71 2.37
CA GLN A 226 -5.26 15.13 1.11
C GLN A 226 -4.36 15.64 -0.03
N PRO A 227 -4.19 14.89 -1.14
CA PRO A 227 -3.40 15.36 -2.27
C PRO A 227 -4.06 16.59 -2.90
N THR A 228 -3.32 17.70 -2.98
CA THR A 228 -3.79 18.96 -3.56
C THR A 228 -3.03 19.29 -4.84
N PHE A 229 -3.75 19.70 -5.89
CA PHE A 229 -3.18 20.11 -7.17
C PHE A 229 -3.66 21.52 -7.54
N PRO A 230 -2.82 22.33 -8.19
CA PRO A 230 -3.25 23.64 -8.67
C PRO A 230 -4.31 23.51 -9.79
N PRO A 231 -5.27 24.44 -9.88
CA PRO A 231 -6.22 24.50 -11.00
C PRO A 231 -5.50 24.63 -12.35
N ALA A 232 -6.07 24.04 -13.40
CA ALA A 232 -5.49 24.02 -14.75
C ALA A 232 -5.25 25.42 -15.34
N ASN A 233 -6.09 26.40 -14.98
CA ASN A 233 -6.05 27.78 -15.49
C ASN A 233 -5.29 28.72 -14.54
N ASN A 234 -4.53 28.20 -13.57
CA ASN A 234 -3.78 29.04 -12.65
C ASN A 234 -2.51 29.59 -13.34
N ASP A 235 -2.65 30.75 -13.99
CA ASP A 235 -1.57 31.45 -14.71
C ASP A 235 -0.34 31.76 -13.84
N THR A 236 -0.49 31.83 -12.52
CA THR A 236 0.64 32.11 -11.61
C THR A 236 1.69 30.99 -11.53
N HIS A 237 1.36 29.76 -11.94
CA HIS A 237 2.33 28.67 -12.04
C HIS A 237 3.03 28.60 -13.40
N HIS A 238 2.46 29.23 -14.44
CA HIS A 238 3.10 29.33 -15.74
C HIS A 238 4.27 30.32 -15.66
N GLY A 239 5.49 29.78 -15.57
CA GLY A 239 6.72 30.57 -15.44
C GLY A 239 7.28 30.71 -14.02
N LYS A 240 6.65 30.07 -13.01
CA LYS A 240 7.16 30.06 -11.63
C LYS A 240 8.55 29.40 -11.50
N TRP A 241 8.83 28.42 -12.35
CA TRP A 241 10.10 27.68 -12.35
C TRP A 241 10.62 27.49 -13.76
N ALA A 242 11.93 27.67 -13.95
CA ALA A 242 12.62 27.04 -15.06
C ALA A 242 12.74 25.53 -14.78
N LEU A 243 12.70 24.70 -15.84
CA LEU A 243 12.77 23.23 -15.69
C LEU A 243 14.02 22.78 -14.91
N HIS A 244 15.16 23.43 -15.12
CA HIS A 244 16.41 23.08 -14.45
C HIS A 244 16.37 23.38 -12.95
N GLU A 245 15.79 24.52 -12.54
CA GLU A 245 15.59 24.88 -11.12
C GLU A 245 14.64 23.90 -10.44
N ALA A 246 13.54 23.56 -11.11
CA ALA A 246 12.60 22.58 -10.59
C ALA A 246 13.24 21.18 -10.47
N ALA A 247 14.08 20.79 -11.43
CA ALA A 247 14.81 19.52 -11.39
C ALA A 247 15.84 19.50 -10.24
N GLN A 248 16.55 20.61 -10.02
CA GLN A 248 17.48 20.74 -8.89
C GLN A 248 16.73 20.68 -7.56
N GLN A 249 15.63 21.41 -7.41
CA GLN A 249 14.82 21.38 -6.19
C GLN A 249 14.24 19.99 -5.91
N LEU A 250 13.79 19.27 -6.94
CA LEU A 250 13.35 17.88 -6.81
C LEU A 250 14.49 16.99 -6.30
N ARG A 251 15.69 17.15 -6.88
CA ARG A 251 16.89 16.40 -6.46
C ARG A 251 17.24 16.69 -5.02
N ASP A 252 17.25 17.96 -4.60
CA ASP A 252 17.59 18.36 -3.23
C ASP A 252 16.61 17.77 -2.21
N LEU A 253 15.31 17.82 -2.52
CA LEU A 253 14.28 17.19 -1.68
C LEU A 253 14.43 15.67 -1.62
N LEU A 254 14.77 15.01 -2.73
CA LEU A 254 14.99 13.56 -2.76
C LEU A 254 16.28 13.16 -2.02
N ILE A 255 17.34 13.96 -2.10
CA ILE A 255 18.56 13.76 -1.31
C ILE A 255 18.21 13.80 0.16
N ASP A 256 17.55 14.88 0.61
CA ASP A 256 17.17 15.05 2.01
C ASP A 256 16.22 13.94 2.49
N ALA A 257 15.16 13.64 1.73
CA ALA A 257 14.24 12.54 2.03
C ALA A 257 14.96 11.19 2.13
N THR A 258 15.91 10.91 1.23
CA THR A 258 16.70 9.67 1.27
C THR A 258 17.59 9.64 2.51
N GLN A 259 18.26 10.74 2.84
CA GLN A 259 19.18 10.83 3.99
C GLN A 259 18.46 10.66 5.32
N ILE A 260 17.34 11.36 5.55
CA ILE A 260 16.60 11.22 6.83
C ILE A 260 15.98 9.83 6.97
N GLN A 261 15.59 9.20 5.86
CA GLN A 261 15.06 7.83 5.86
C GLN A 261 16.14 6.76 6.02
N LEU A 262 17.42 7.11 6.12
CA LEU A 262 18.48 6.17 6.49
C LEU A 262 18.75 6.11 8.01
N ARG A 263 18.11 6.97 8.80
CA ARG A 263 18.26 6.97 10.27
C ARG A 263 17.73 5.66 10.87
N ALA A 264 18.63 4.83 11.38
CA ALA A 264 18.33 3.56 12.03
C ALA A 264 19.56 3.09 12.84
N ASP A 265 19.33 2.30 13.89
CA ASP A 265 20.39 1.62 14.66
C ASP A 265 20.71 0.22 14.10
N VAL A 266 20.09 -0.14 12.97
CA VAL A 266 20.29 -1.40 12.24
C VAL A 266 20.74 -1.12 10.80
N PRO A 267 21.37 -2.08 10.11
CA PRO A 267 21.72 -1.93 8.71
C PRO A 267 20.49 -1.63 7.83
N VAL A 268 20.67 -0.70 6.89
CA VAL A 268 19.65 -0.31 5.91
C VAL A 268 20.13 -0.65 4.50
N GLY A 269 19.35 -1.46 3.79
CA GLY A 269 19.58 -1.82 2.39
C GLY A 269 18.70 -1.03 1.43
N ALA A 270 18.70 -1.44 0.15
CA ALA A 270 17.75 -0.90 -0.82
C ALA A 270 17.31 -1.94 -1.86
N TYR A 271 16.09 -1.82 -2.35
CA TYR A 271 15.64 -2.56 -3.52
C TYR A 271 16.20 -1.96 -4.81
N LEU A 272 16.66 -2.82 -5.72
CA LEU A 272 17.23 -2.41 -7.01
C LEU A 272 16.59 -3.18 -8.17
N SER A 273 15.58 -2.59 -8.82
CA SER A 273 14.92 -3.25 -9.96
C SER A 273 15.58 -2.97 -11.31
N GLY A 274 16.60 -2.10 -11.37
CA GLY A 274 17.15 -1.58 -12.63
C GLY A 274 16.20 -0.63 -13.37
N GLY A 275 15.11 -0.23 -12.74
CA GLY A 275 14.24 0.87 -13.19
C GLY A 275 14.74 2.22 -12.70
N LEU A 276 14.26 3.30 -13.32
CA LEU A 276 14.66 4.68 -12.98
C LEU A 276 14.50 5.00 -11.48
N ASP A 277 13.44 4.51 -10.85
CA ASP A 277 13.04 4.92 -9.51
C ASP A 277 13.95 4.31 -8.42
N SER A 278 14.08 2.98 -8.42
CA SER A 278 14.99 2.27 -7.51
C SER A 278 16.45 2.62 -7.77
N SER A 279 16.82 2.85 -9.04
CA SER A 279 18.17 3.32 -9.41
C SER A 279 18.43 4.74 -8.89
N THR A 280 17.42 5.62 -8.89
CA THR A 280 17.53 6.95 -8.28
C THR A 280 17.85 6.83 -6.79
N ILE A 281 17.05 6.07 -6.04
CA ILE A 281 17.26 5.91 -4.59
C ILE A 281 18.63 5.32 -4.28
N THR A 282 19.02 4.23 -4.95
CA THR A 282 20.33 3.60 -4.75
C THR A 282 21.49 4.51 -5.11
N ALA A 283 21.39 5.30 -6.18
CA ALA A 283 22.40 6.29 -6.54
C ALA A 283 22.49 7.42 -5.51
N LEU A 284 21.35 7.90 -4.98
CA LEU A 284 21.33 8.92 -3.95
C LEU A 284 22.00 8.43 -2.65
N ILE A 285 21.71 7.20 -2.22
CA ILE A 285 22.39 6.59 -1.07
C ILE A 285 23.89 6.51 -1.32
N HIS A 286 24.30 5.99 -2.49
CA HIS A 286 25.71 5.81 -2.83
C HIS A 286 26.51 7.14 -2.86
N HIS A 287 25.95 8.20 -3.45
CA HIS A 287 26.67 9.46 -3.67
C HIS A 287 26.64 10.42 -2.48
N TYR A 288 25.59 10.37 -1.66
CA TYR A 288 25.36 11.37 -0.61
C TYR A 288 25.44 10.81 0.81
N THR A 289 25.90 9.56 0.97
CA THR A 289 26.05 8.92 2.29
C THR A 289 27.31 8.07 2.35
N GLY A 290 27.81 7.83 3.57
CA GLY A 290 28.98 6.97 3.81
C GLY A 290 28.67 5.48 3.94
N ASN A 291 27.43 5.06 3.69
CA ASN A 291 26.98 3.70 3.97
C ASN A 291 27.46 2.72 2.91
N ARG A 292 27.98 1.56 3.33
CA ARG A 292 28.20 0.43 2.43
C ARG A 292 26.85 -0.15 2.02
N LEU A 293 26.37 0.26 0.84
CA LEU A 293 25.06 -0.12 0.34
C LEU A 293 25.02 -1.59 -0.12
N GLU A 294 24.14 -2.37 0.51
CA GLU A 294 23.71 -3.67 0.02
C GLU A 294 22.36 -3.51 -0.73
N THR A 295 22.25 -4.15 -1.89
CA THR A 295 21.07 -4.05 -2.75
C THR A 295 20.44 -5.42 -2.97
N PHE A 296 19.11 -5.44 -3.07
CA PHE A 296 18.32 -6.67 -3.20
C PHE A 296 17.39 -6.60 -4.40
N SER A 297 17.31 -7.70 -5.14
CA SER A 297 16.50 -7.79 -6.36
C SER A 297 15.80 -9.12 -6.52
N ILE A 298 14.69 -9.06 -7.23
CA ILE A 298 13.95 -10.21 -7.73
C ILE A 298 14.23 -10.38 -9.22
N ALA A 299 14.65 -11.57 -9.62
CA ALA A 299 14.78 -12.04 -10.98
C ALA A 299 13.70 -13.08 -11.28
N PHE A 300 13.45 -13.35 -12.56
CA PHE A 300 12.46 -14.36 -12.98
C PHE A 300 13.11 -15.42 -13.86
N SER A 301 12.70 -16.68 -13.69
CA SER A 301 13.12 -17.74 -14.62
C SER A 301 12.53 -17.55 -16.02
N ASP A 302 11.41 -16.83 -16.12
CA ASP A 302 10.80 -16.45 -17.40
C ASP A 302 11.40 -15.13 -17.92
N ALA A 303 12.10 -15.22 -19.03
CA ALA A 303 12.75 -14.09 -19.70
C ALA A 303 11.78 -12.98 -20.13
N ALA A 304 10.47 -13.24 -20.24
CA ALA A 304 9.47 -12.21 -20.53
C ALA A 304 9.29 -11.22 -19.37
N PHE A 305 9.58 -11.65 -18.14
CA PHE A 305 9.45 -10.87 -16.91
C PHE A 305 10.79 -10.47 -16.30
N ASP A 306 11.89 -11.12 -16.70
CA ASP A 306 13.19 -10.88 -16.11
C ASP A 306 13.82 -9.53 -16.49
N GLU A 307 14.27 -8.79 -15.48
CA GLU A 307 14.96 -7.50 -15.62
C GLU A 307 16.39 -7.53 -15.07
N SER A 308 16.91 -8.73 -14.76
CA SER A 308 18.18 -8.94 -14.04
C SER A 308 19.39 -8.26 -14.69
N ALA A 309 19.43 -8.18 -16.02
CA ALA A 309 20.51 -7.50 -16.74
C ALA A 309 20.66 -6.02 -16.34
N TYR A 310 19.55 -5.29 -16.16
CA TYR A 310 19.56 -3.89 -15.74
C TYR A 310 19.91 -3.74 -14.26
N GLN A 311 19.47 -4.70 -13.43
CA GLN A 311 19.77 -4.76 -12.00
C GLN A 311 21.28 -4.91 -11.80
N GLN A 312 21.89 -5.88 -12.49
CA GLN A 312 23.33 -6.13 -12.47
C GLN A 312 24.14 -4.96 -13.02
N GLN A 313 23.68 -4.34 -14.12
CA GLN A 313 24.34 -3.15 -14.67
C GLN A 313 24.39 -2.01 -13.63
N MET A 314 23.27 -1.72 -12.97
CA MET A 314 23.22 -0.65 -11.98
C MET A 314 24.02 -1.00 -10.72
N ALA A 315 23.96 -2.26 -10.27
CA ALA A 315 24.75 -2.73 -9.13
C ALA A 315 26.26 -2.63 -9.40
N ALA A 316 26.71 -2.97 -10.61
CA ALA A 316 28.09 -2.83 -11.04
C ALA A 316 28.52 -1.36 -11.14
N HIS A 317 27.64 -0.49 -11.65
CA HIS A 317 27.90 0.96 -11.72
C HIS A 317 28.13 1.59 -10.34
N LEU A 318 27.34 1.18 -9.33
CA LEU A 318 27.44 1.69 -7.96
C LEU A 318 28.44 0.91 -7.08
N GLY A 319 28.95 -0.22 -7.55
CA GLY A 319 29.81 -1.11 -6.77
C GLY A 319 29.14 -1.70 -5.53
N THR A 320 27.82 -1.91 -5.56
CA THR A 320 27.05 -2.43 -4.40
C THR A 320 27.26 -3.93 -4.22
N ARG A 321 27.18 -4.42 -2.99
CA ARG A 321 27.00 -5.86 -2.76
C ARG A 321 25.55 -6.23 -3.10
N HIS A 322 25.38 -6.97 -4.19
CA HIS A 322 24.08 -7.22 -4.78
C HIS A 322 23.60 -8.65 -4.53
N HIS A 323 22.39 -8.79 -4.02
CA HIS A 323 21.73 -10.06 -3.73
C HIS A 323 20.52 -10.23 -4.65
N ILE A 324 20.39 -11.40 -5.25
CA ILE A 324 19.31 -11.71 -6.18
C ILE A 324 18.64 -13.01 -5.74
N VAL A 325 17.30 -13.00 -5.69
CA VAL A 325 16.48 -14.20 -5.63
C VAL A 325 15.80 -14.40 -6.97
N THR A 326 15.77 -15.62 -7.48
CA THR A 326 15.10 -15.96 -8.76
C THR A 326 13.77 -16.63 -8.46
N ALA A 327 12.67 -16.01 -8.88
CA ALA A 327 11.33 -16.60 -8.78
C ALA A 327 11.01 -17.46 -10.01
N THR A 328 10.73 -18.74 -9.77
CA THR A 328 10.11 -19.62 -10.77
C THR A 328 8.60 -19.53 -10.74
N HIS A 329 7.93 -20.06 -11.77
CA HIS A 329 6.47 -20.24 -11.77
C HIS A 329 5.98 -20.99 -10.53
N ARG A 330 6.65 -22.09 -10.20
CA ARG A 330 6.30 -22.93 -9.06
C ARG A 330 6.43 -22.15 -7.75
N ASP A 331 7.54 -21.43 -7.53
CA ASP A 331 7.74 -20.63 -6.31
C ASP A 331 6.61 -19.62 -6.12
N ILE A 332 6.21 -18.92 -7.19
CA ILE A 332 5.12 -17.93 -7.16
C ILE A 332 3.80 -18.59 -6.75
N GLY A 333 3.47 -19.75 -7.31
CA GLY A 333 2.24 -20.48 -6.99
C GLY A 333 2.24 -21.09 -5.60
N GLU A 334 3.38 -21.59 -5.13
CA GLU A 334 3.52 -22.24 -3.82
C GLU A 334 3.41 -21.23 -2.67
N VAL A 335 3.95 -20.02 -2.81
CA VAL A 335 3.84 -18.97 -1.78
C VAL A 335 2.53 -18.18 -1.84
N PHE A 336 1.73 -18.33 -2.91
CA PHE A 336 0.52 -17.53 -3.10
C PHE A 336 -0.51 -17.65 -1.95
N PRO A 337 -0.79 -18.83 -1.35
CA PRO A 337 -1.64 -18.93 -0.16
C PRO A 337 -1.14 -18.07 1.01
N GLU A 338 0.16 -18.11 1.33
CA GLU A 338 0.74 -17.29 2.39
C GLU A 338 0.67 -15.80 2.08
N VAL A 339 0.86 -15.42 0.81
CA VAL A 339 0.65 -14.05 0.36
C VAL A 339 -0.77 -13.60 0.65
N ILE A 340 -1.79 -14.41 0.33
CA ILE A 340 -3.20 -14.06 0.61
C ILE A 340 -3.48 -13.96 2.11
N ARG A 341 -2.86 -14.82 2.93
CA ARG A 341 -2.95 -14.73 4.39
C ARG A 341 -2.39 -13.41 4.92
N HIS A 342 -1.39 -12.82 4.28
CA HIS A 342 -0.80 -11.54 4.67
C HIS A 342 -1.49 -10.32 4.03
N THR A 343 -1.97 -10.42 2.80
CA THR A 343 -2.69 -9.32 2.13
C THR A 343 -4.11 -9.15 2.68
N GLU A 344 -4.70 -10.23 3.20
CA GLU A 344 -6.03 -10.27 3.83
C GLU A 344 -7.18 -9.85 2.89
N THR A 345 -6.92 -9.76 1.59
CA THR A 345 -7.88 -9.31 0.57
C THR A 345 -7.66 -10.07 -0.74
N PRO A 346 -8.72 -10.33 -1.52
CA PRO A 346 -8.57 -10.88 -2.87
C PRO A 346 -7.71 -9.97 -3.75
N ILE A 347 -6.84 -10.57 -4.55
CA ILE A 347 -5.96 -9.89 -5.49
C ILE A 347 -6.08 -10.52 -6.88
N LEU A 348 -6.09 -9.68 -7.91
CA LEU A 348 -6.29 -10.13 -9.29
C LEU A 348 -4.98 -10.45 -10.02
N ARG A 349 -3.84 -10.49 -9.30
CA ARG A 349 -2.51 -10.66 -9.87
C ARG A 349 -1.58 -11.36 -8.88
N THR A 350 -0.57 -12.03 -9.41
CA THR A 350 0.48 -12.72 -8.64
C THR A 350 1.68 -11.84 -8.29
N SER A 351 1.75 -10.58 -8.75
CA SER A 351 2.88 -9.66 -8.50
C SER A 351 3.31 -9.49 -7.03
N PRO A 352 2.41 -9.58 -6.02
CA PRO A 352 2.81 -9.63 -4.61
C PRO A 352 3.73 -10.81 -4.22
N ALA A 353 3.59 -11.98 -4.86
CA ALA A 353 4.31 -13.19 -4.47
C ALA A 353 5.84 -13.11 -4.68
N PRO A 354 6.36 -12.60 -5.81
CA PRO A 354 7.80 -12.39 -5.92
C PRO A 354 8.35 -11.33 -4.95
N LEU A 355 7.54 -10.33 -4.53
CA LEU A 355 7.97 -9.36 -3.52
C LEU A 355 8.01 -9.96 -2.11
N TYR A 356 7.14 -10.93 -1.82
CA TYR A 356 7.22 -11.76 -0.62
C TYR A 356 8.52 -12.59 -0.61
N LEU A 357 8.91 -13.20 -1.74
CA LEU A 357 10.19 -13.89 -1.87
C LEU A 357 11.39 -12.94 -1.70
N LEU A 358 11.28 -11.71 -2.23
CA LEU A 358 12.31 -10.70 -2.11
C LEU A 358 12.51 -10.23 -0.66
N SER A 359 11.43 -9.97 0.09
CA SER A 359 11.55 -9.60 1.50
C SER A 359 12.11 -10.74 2.34
N LYS A 360 11.81 -11.99 2.00
CA LYS A 360 12.49 -13.14 2.61
C LYS A 360 14.00 -13.10 2.41
N LEU A 361 14.49 -12.82 1.19
CA LEU A 361 15.93 -12.68 0.92
C LEU A 361 16.58 -11.58 1.78
N VAL A 362 15.90 -10.44 1.94
CA VAL A 362 16.38 -9.33 2.80
C VAL A 362 16.56 -9.81 4.24
N GLN A 363 15.54 -10.48 4.78
CA GLN A 363 15.56 -10.98 6.16
C GLN A 363 16.61 -12.08 6.35
N ASP A 364 16.73 -13.02 5.41
CA ASP A 364 17.74 -14.10 5.44
C ASP A 364 19.19 -13.54 5.41
N THR A 365 19.36 -12.32 4.87
CA THR A 365 20.66 -11.60 4.84
C THR A 365 20.90 -10.78 6.11
N GLY A 366 19.96 -10.75 7.05
CA GLY A 366 20.07 -10.05 8.33
C GLY A 366 19.68 -8.56 8.29
N PHE A 367 19.02 -8.10 7.22
CA PHE A 367 18.51 -6.74 7.12
C PHE A 367 17.07 -6.65 7.61
N LYS A 368 16.74 -5.55 8.30
CA LYS A 368 15.38 -5.24 8.76
C LYS A 368 14.74 -4.09 7.98
N VAL A 369 15.54 -3.32 7.25
CA VAL A 369 15.09 -2.07 6.60
C VAL A 369 15.62 -2.01 5.17
N VAL A 370 14.75 -1.63 4.23
CA VAL A 370 15.11 -1.34 2.85
C VAL A 370 14.46 -0.05 2.36
N LEU A 371 15.22 0.77 1.64
CA LEU A 371 14.66 1.88 0.87
C LEU A 371 14.23 1.42 -0.52
N THR A 372 13.16 2.00 -1.04
CA THR A 372 12.56 1.59 -2.30
C THR A 372 11.91 2.76 -3.05
N GLY A 373 11.60 2.55 -4.34
CA GLY A 373 11.24 3.59 -5.31
C GLY A 373 9.74 3.84 -5.50
N GLU A 374 8.87 3.25 -4.68
CA GLU A 374 7.41 3.40 -4.79
C GLU A 374 6.99 4.86 -4.56
N GLY A 375 5.90 5.27 -5.21
CA GLY A 375 5.41 6.65 -5.22
C GLY A 375 5.91 7.48 -6.41
N ALA A 376 7.05 7.12 -7.00
CA ALA A 376 7.59 7.86 -8.14
C ALA A 376 6.64 7.87 -9.34
N ASP A 377 6.00 6.75 -9.66
CA ASP A 377 5.09 6.66 -10.80
C ASP A 377 3.83 7.51 -10.61
N GLU A 378 3.24 7.50 -9.42
CA GLU A 378 2.02 8.23 -9.04
C GLU A 378 2.23 9.73 -9.14
N PHE A 379 3.31 10.24 -8.54
CA PHE A 379 3.53 11.68 -8.37
C PHE A 379 4.29 12.31 -9.55
N LEU A 380 5.12 11.54 -10.28
CA LEU A 380 5.92 12.02 -11.42
C LEU A 380 5.46 11.46 -12.78
N ALA A 381 4.23 10.94 -12.84
CA ALA A 381 3.53 10.54 -14.05
C ALA A 381 4.20 9.40 -14.85
N GLY A 382 4.62 8.33 -14.16
CA GLY A 382 5.34 7.19 -14.74
C GLY A 382 4.49 6.13 -15.44
N TYR A 383 3.20 6.03 -15.13
CA TYR A 383 2.35 4.97 -15.66
C TYR A 383 1.88 5.18 -17.11
N ASN A 384 1.76 4.07 -17.84
CA ASN A 384 1.20 4.07 -19.20
C ASN A 384 -0.24 4.61 -19.27
N ILE A 385 -1.03 4.51 -18.19
CA ILE A 385 -2.40 5.05 -18.15
C ILE A 385 -2.43 6.58 -18.35
N PHE A 386 -1.43 7.31 -17.87
CA PHE A 386 -1.32 8.75 -18.06
C PHE A 386 -1.00 9.09 -19.52
N LYS A 387 -0.08 8.33 -20.11
CA LYS A 387 0.28 8.45 -21.53
C LYS A 387 -0.90 8.07 -22.44
N GLU A 388 -1.61 6.99 -22.12
CA GLU A 388 -2.80 6.53 -22.83
C GLU A 388 -3.90 7.61 -22.80
N ALA A 389 -4.22 8.16 -21.63
CA ALA A 389 -5.20 9.23 -21.50
C ALA A 389 -4.84 10.44 -22.36
N LYS A 390 -3.56 10.81 -22.41
CA LYS A 390 -3.05 11.91 -23.25
C LYS A 390 -3.20 11.61 -24.75
N ILE A 391 -2.85 10.40 -25.19
CA ILE A 391 -3.03 9.96 -26.58
C ILE A 391 -4.51 9.94 -26.96
N ARG A 392 -5.37 9.36 -26.11
CA ARG A 392 -6.82 9.29 -26.35
C ARG A 392 -7.44 10.69 -26.42
N ARG A 393 -7.04 11.63 -25.57
CA ARG A 393 -7.47 13.05 -25.67
C ARG A 393 -6.99 13.73 -26.95
N PHE A 394 -5.78 13.45 -27.38
CA PHE A 394 -5.28 13.94 -28.68
C PHE A 394 -6.09 13.34 -29.83
N TRP A 395 -6.39 12.04 -29.79
CA TRP A 395 -7.23 11.37 -30.78
C TRP A 395 -8.68 11.88 -30.76
N ALA A 396 -9.26 12.15 -29.59
CA ALA A 396 -10.62 12.67 -29.45
C ALA A 396 -10.89 14.00 -30.18
N ARG A 397 -9.84 14.79 -30.47
CA ARG A 397 -9.96 16.01 -31.29
C ARG A 397 -10.23 15.71 -32.77
N GLN A 398 -10.02 14.47 -33.23
CA GLN A 398 -10.36 13.97 -34.57
C GLN A 398 -10.70 12.47 -34.47
N PRO A 399 -11.90 12.10 -33.98
CA PRO A 399 -12.26 10.72 -33.67
C PRO A 399 -12.11 9.75 -34.86
N GLU A 400 -12.40 10.22 -36.07
CA GLU A 400 -12.30 9.43 -37.31
C GLU A 400 -10.88 9.23 -37.83
N SER A 401 -9.86 9.75 -37.13
CA SER A 401 -8.47 9.58 -37.55
C SER A 401 -8.04 8.11 -37.52
N ALA A 402 -7.54 7.59 -38.65
CA ALA A 402 -6.88 6.29 -38.71
C ALA A 402 -5.44 6.28 -38.15
N ILE A 403 -4.78 7.44 -38.06
CA ILE A 403 -3.34 7.52 -37.68
C ILE A 403 -3.10 7.80 -36.19
N ARG A 404 -3.94 8.61 -35.53
CA ARG A 404 -3.82 8.95 -34.11
C ARG A 404 -3.86 7.74 -33.17
N PRO A 405 -4.68 6.69 -33.40
CA PRO A 405 -4.65 5.47 -32.59
C PRO A 405 -3.28 4.79 -32.58
N LEU A 406 -2.52 4.84 -33.69
CA LEU A 406 -1.23 4.16 -33.82
C LEU A 406 -0.18 4.64 -32.80
N LEU A 407 -0.38 5.83 -32.20
CA LEU A 407 0.47 6.29 -31.10
C LEU A 407 0.44 5.34 -29.89
N LEU A 408 -0.62 4.55 -29.71
CA LEU A 408 -0.73 3.55 -28.64
C LEU A 408 0.28 2.42 -28.78
N ASN A 409 0.79 2.15 -29.99
CA ASN A 409 1.83 1.13 -30.21
C ASN A 409 3.15 1.51 -29.53
N LYS A 410 3.38 2.83 -29.29
CA LYS A 410 4.53 3.29 -28.50
C LYS A 410 4.42 2.93 -27.02
N LEU A 411 3.21 2.69 -26.51
CA LEU A 411 2.99 2.37 -25.09
C LEU A 411 2.92 0.87 -24.87
N TYR A 412 2.25 0.17 -25.78
CA TYR A 412 1.87 -1.22 -25.60
C TYR A 412 2.48 -2.16 -26.63
N GLY A 413 3.41 -1.74 -27.49
CA GLY A 413 3.96 -2.57 -28.58
C GLY A 413 4.55 -3.95 -28.21
N TYR A 414 4.68 -4.25 -26.91
CA TYR A 414 4.97 -5.59 -26.39
C TYR A 414 3.74 -6.52 -26.31
N VAL A 415 2.52 -6.00 -26.48
CA VAL A 415 1.25 -6.74 -26.52
C VAL A 415 0.95 -7.06 -27.98
N GLY A 416 0.79 -8.35 -28.31
CA GLY A 416 0.52 -8.80 -29.68
C GLY A 416 -0.76 -8.17 -30.28
N ASN A 417 -0.81 -8.08 -31.62
CA ASN A 417 -1.93 -7.55 -32.43
C ASN A 417 -2.23 -6.04 -32.33
N LEU A 418 -1.38 -5.23 -31.71
CA LEU A 418 -1.58 -3.77 -31.65
C LEU A 418 -1.32 -3.03 -32.96
N ASP A 419 -0.68 -3.64 -33.94
CA ASP A 419 -0.53 -3.05 -35.28
C ASP A 419 -1.84 -3.02 -36.08
N ASN A 420 -2.92 -3.60 -35.53
CA ASN A 420 -4.25 -3.55 -36.12
C ASN A 420 -5.02 -2.30 -35.66
N THR A 421 -5.09 -1.28 -36.53
CA THR A 421 -5.85 -0.04 -36.30
C THR A 421 -7.31 -0.30 -35.91
N ALA A 422 -7.97 -1.30 -36.47
CA ALA A 422 -9.37 -1.60 -36.14
C ALA A 422 -9.53 -2.11 -34.70
N TYR A 423 -8.56 -2.88 -34.20
CA TYR A 423 -8.51 -3.29 -32.80
C TYR A 423 -8.32 -2.08 -31.88
N LEU A 424 -7.33 -1.23 -32.19
CA LEU A 424 -7.07 0.00 -31.42
C LEU A 424 -8.31 0.89 -31.38
N GLN A 425 -8.98 1.05 -32.53
CA GLN A 425 -10.21 1.82 -32.66
C GLN A 425 -11.33 1.25 -31.78
N LYS A 426 -11.57 -0.06 -31.85
CA LYS A 426 -12.63 -0.74 -31.09
C LYS A 426 -12.37 -0.74 -29.58
N PHE A 427 -11.12 -0.96 -29.15
CA PHE A 427 -10.77 -1.08 -27.75
C PHE A 427 -10.53 0.27 -27.09
N PHE A 428 -9.64 1.10 -27.64
CA PHE A 428 -9.25 2.38 -27.06
C PHE A 428 -10.13 3.57 -27.49
N GLY A 429 -10.90 3.42 -28.58
CA GLY A 429 -11.83 4.45 -29.08
C GLY A 429 -13.18 4.48 -28.38
N ARG A 430 -13.41 3.54 -27.46
CA ARG A 430 -14.63 3.54 -26.67
C ARG A 430 -14.67 4.78 -25.76
N ASP A 431 -15.79 5.51 -25.81
CA ASP A 431 -16.04 6.76 -25.09
C ASP A 431 -14.93 7.82 -25.31
N LEU A 432 -14.31 7.79 -26.50
CA LEU A 432 -13.15 8.63 -26.82
C LEU A 432 -13.41 10.13 -26.58
N THR A 433 -14.61 10.61 -26.89
CA THR A 433 -15.00 12.03 -26.78
C THR A 433 -15.49 12.44 -25.39
N ALA A 434 -15.67 11.49 -24.46
CA ALA A 434 -16.09 11.74 -23.07
C ALA A 434 -14.95 12.35 -22.21
N THR A 435 -14.19 13.27 -22.78
CA THR A 435 -12.96 13.84 -22.21
C THR A 435 -13.19 14.62 -20.91
N ASN A 436 -14.42 15.02 -20.60
CA ASN A 436 -14.76 15.69 -19.35
C ASN A 436 -15.10 14.72 -18.21
N ASP A 437 -15.24 13.42 -18.49
CA ASP A 437 -15.49 12.40 -17.48
C ASP A 437 -14.35 12.35 -16.44
N PRO A 438 -14.65 12.41 -15.12
CA PRO A 438 -13.64 12.29 -14.06
C PRO A 438 -12.79 11.03 -14.18
N THR A 439 -13.34 9.93 -14.67
CA THR A 439 -12.67 8.62 -14.71
C THR A 439 -12.12 8.27 -16.09
N TYR A 440 -12.10 9.24 -17.03
CA TYR A 440 -11.69 9.04 -18.43
C TYR A 440 -10.37 8.27 -18.60
N SER A 441 -9.36 8.54 -17.75
CA SER A 441 -8.06 7.87 -17.80
C SER A 441 -8.15 6.39 -17.44
N HIS A 442 -9.06 6.01 -16.57
CA HIS A 442 -9.18 4.67 -15.99
C HIS A 442 -10.33 3.84 -16.56
N ALA A 443 -11.29 4.48 -17.22
CA ALA A 443 -12.52 3.86 -17.71
C ALA A 443 -12.30 2.59 -18.54
N ILE A 444 -11.25 2.53 -19.37
CA ILE A 444 -10.92 1.31 -20.15
C ILE A 444 -10.48 0.17 -19.23
N ARG A 445 -9.53 0.44 -18.32
CA ARG A 445 -9.03 -0.55 -17.35
C ARG A 445 -10.19 -1.12 -16.53
N TRP A 446 -10.95 -0.24 -15.88
CA TRP A 446 -12.04 -0.62 -14.97
C TRP A 446 -13.17 -1.34 -15.67
N ARG A 447 -13.52 -0.94 -16.90
CA ARG A 447 -14.55 -1.65 -17.66
C ARG A 447 -14.11 -3.06 -18.05
N ASN A 448 -12.83 -3.25 -18.38
CA ASN A 448 -12.34 -4.57 -18.77
C ASN A 448 -12.36 -5.54 -17.58
N THR A 449 -11.96 -5.07 -16.40
CA THR A 449 -11.98 -5.86 -15.17
C THR A 449 -13.40 -6.05 -14.61
N ALA A 450 -14.29 -5.05 -14.69
CA ALA A 450 -15.69 -5.20 -14.30
C ALA A 450 -16.43 -6.31 -15.07
N ARG A 451 -15.94 -6.75 -16.23
CA ARG A 451 -16.49 -7.93 -16.93
C ARG A 451 -16.39 -9.21 -16.09
N LEU A 452 -15.48 -9.25 -15.12
CA LEU A 452 -15.32 -10.37 -14.20
C LEU A 452 -16.53 -10.54 -13.28
N HIS A 453 -17.38 -9.52 -13.11
CA HIS A 453 -18.64 -9.64 -12.36
C HIS A 453 -19.57 -10.71 -12.93
N ARG A 454 -19.43 -11.07 -14.21
CA ARG A 454 -20.17 -12.19 -14.83
C ARG A 454 -19.88 -13.55 -14.18
N LEU A 455 -18.77 -13.66 -13.43
CA LEU A 455 -18.37 -14.86 -12.71
C LEU A 455 -19.03 -14.94 -11.33
N PHE A 456 -19.58 -13.84 -10.81
CA PHE A 456 -20.29 -13.83 -9.53
C PHE A 456 -21.60 -14.62 -9.60
N THR A 457 -22.08 -15.06 -8.44
CA THR A 457 -23.43 -15.62 -8.30
C THR A 457 -24.50 -14.61 -8.74
N PRO A 458 -25.67 -15.08 -9.25
CA PRO A 458 -26.78 -14.18 -9.62
C PRO A 458 -27.20 -13.23 -8.48
N GLU A 459 -27.17 -13.73 -7.24
CA GLU A 459 -27.51 -12.99 -6.03
C GLU A 459 -26.53 -11.82 -5.82
N LEU A 460 -25.22 -12.08 -5.90
CA LEU A 460 -24.20 -11.05 -5.76
C LEU A 460 -24.27 -10.03 -6.90
N GLN A 461 -24.50 -10.47 -8.14
CA GLN A 461 -24.70 -9.55 -9.27
C GLN A 461 -25.90 -8.62 -9.05
N LYS A 462 -27.01 -9.14 -8.49
CA LYS A 462 -28.19 -8.35 -8.15
C LYS A 462 -27.88 -7.31 -7.07
N THR A 463 -27.18 -7.69 -6.00
CA THR A 463 -26.77 -6.77 -4.92
C THR A 463 -25.90 -5.64 -5.48
N VAL A 464 -24.89 -5.98 -6.29
CA VAL A 464 -23.97 -5.01 -6.90
C VAL A 464 -24.67 -4.07 -7.89
N ALA A 465 -25.67 -4.56 -8.62
CA ALA A 465 -26.44 -3.73 -9.56
C ALA A 465 -27.39 -2.73 -8.88
N GLN A 466 -27.82 -3.00 -7.64
CA GLN A 466 -28.78 -2.19 -6.89
C GLN A 466 -28.13 -1.16 -5.95
N ALA A 467 -26.83 -1.25 -5.72
CA ALA A 467 -26.11 -0.41 -4.76
C ALA A 467 -25.26 0.68 -5.43
N GLU A 468 -25.03 1.78 -4.70
CA GLU A 468 -24.05 2.80 -5.05
C GLU A 468 -22.69 2.45 -4.41
N TRP A 469 -21.76 1.92 -5.20
CA TRP A 469 -20.42 1.50 -4.73
C TRP A 469 -19.29 2.00 -5.63
N LYS A 470 -19.64 2.62 -6.75
CA LYS A 470 -18.72 3.14 -7.75
C LYS A 470 -18.02 4.39 -7.23
N VAL A 471 -16.82 4.63 -7.74
CA VAL A 471 -16.03 5.81 -7.36
C VAL A 471 -16.59 7.10 -7.94
N GLU A 472 -17.32 7.02 -9.05
CA GLU A 472 -18.00 8.16 -9.65
C GLU A 472 -19.05 8.76 -8.70
N SER A 473 -18.84 10.02 -8.31
CA SER A 473 -19.78 10.81 -7.50
C SER A 473 -19.74 12.28 -7.91
N ASP A 474 -20.79 13.04 -7.59
CA ASP A 474 -20.85 14.49 -7.83
C ASP A 474 -19.74 15.24 -7.07
N GLN A 475 -19.38 14.75 -5.87
CA GLN A 475 -18.29 15.29 -5.07
C GLN A 475 -16.94 15.09 -5.75
N LEU A 476 -16.65 13.88 -6.24
CA LEU A 476 -15.41 13.61 -6.98
C LEU A 476 -15.37 14.40 -8.29
N ALA A 477 -16.48 14.48 -9.02
CA ALA A 477 -16.56 15.26 -10.26
C ALA A 477 -16.26 16.74 -10.00
N SER A 478 -16.84 17.32 -8.95
CA SER A 478 -16.62 18.71 -8.54
C SER A 478 -15.17 18.98 -8.13
N LEU A 479 -14.57 18.05 -7.37
CA LEU A 479 -13.17 18.14 -6.93
C LEU A 479 -12.19 18.08 -8.11
N LEU A 480 -12.46 17.23 -9.10
CA LEU A 480 -11.58 17.01 -10.24
C LEU A 480 -11.80 17.98 -11.40
N ALA A 481 -12.96 18.63 -11.49
CA ALA A 481 -13.32 19.56 -12.56
C ALA A 481 -12.28 20.67 -12.82
N PRO A 482 -11.72 21.36 -11.80
CA PRO A 482 -10.76 22.45 -12.04
C PRO A 482 -9.35 21.95 -12.42
N LEU A 483 -9.07 20.66 -12.29
CA LEU A 483 -7.71 20.12 -12.40
C LEU A 483 -7.31 19.80 -13.85
N SER A 484 -5.99 19.84 -14.11
CA SER A 484 -5.46 19.39 -15.39
C SER A 484 -5.79 17.92 -15.65
N SER A 485 -5.90 17.51 -16.92
CA SER A 485 -6.17 16.11 -17.26
C SER A 485 -5.19 15.10 -16.67
N LEU A 486 -3.91 15.48 -16.50
CA LEU A 486 -2.92 14.64 -15.82
C LEU A 486 -3.19 14.59 -14.31
N SER A 487 -3.39 15.74 -13.66
CA SER A 487 -3.67 15.83 -12.23
C SER A 487 -4.92 15.03 -11.84
N ARG A 488 -5.97 15.03 -12.68
CA ARG A 488 -7.17 14.19 -12.47
C ARG A 488 -6.81 12.70 -12.43
N ALA A 489 -6.01 12.25 -13.39
CA ALA A 489 -5.58 10.86 -13.46
C ALA A 489 -4.65 10.48 -12.29
N GLN A 490 -3.73 11.38 -11.90
CA GLN A 490 -2.85 11.19 -10.73
C GLN A 490 -3.66 11.08 -9.45
N TYR A 491 -4.64 11.97 -9.24
CA TYR A 491 -5.53 11.94 -8.09
C TYR A 491 -6.20 10.56 -7.96
N LEU A 492 -6.79 10.04 -9.06
CA LEU A 492 -7.42 8.72 -9.04
C LEU A 492 -6.44 7.58 -8.71
N GLU A 493 -5.24 7.57 -9.29
CA GLU A 493 -4.23 6.54 -8.95
C GLU A 493 -3.83 6.64 -7.47
N ILE A 494 -3.61 7.85 -6.94
CA ILE A 494 -3.23 8.07 -5.54
C ILE A 494 -4.34 7.62 -4.58
N THR A 495 -5.59 7.99 -4.83
CA THR A 495 -6.68 7.76 -3.86
C THR A 495 -7.31 6.37 -3.96
N ILE A 496 -7.19 5.69 -5.10
CA ILE A 496 -7.83 4.37 -5.32
C ILE A 496 -6.81 3.25 -5.24
N PHE A 497 -5.60 3.45 -5.77
CA PHE A 497 -4.67 2.36 -6.03
C PHE A 497 -3.44 2.35 -5.12
N LEU A 498 -2.88 3.53 -4.81
CA LEU A 498 -1.62 3.66 -4.07
C LEU A 498 -1.70 2.99 -2.68
N ALA A 499 -2.56 3.47 -1.79
CA ALA A 499 -2.62 2.94 -0.42
C ALA A 499 -3.17 1.51 -0.37
N GLU A 500 -4.29 1.28 -1.07
CA GLU A 500 -5.10 0.06 -0.89
C GLU A 500 -4.60 -1.15 -1.69
N TYR A 501 -3.70 -0.96 -2.66
CA TYR A 501 -3.10 -2.05 -3.43
C TYR A 501 -1.58 -2.00 -3.48
N LEU A 502 -0.99 -0.87 -3.93
CA LEU A 502 0.46 -0.79 -4.14
C LEU A 502 1.23 -0.87 -2.81
N LEU A 503 0.95 0.05 -1.88
CA LEU A 503 1.62 0.11 -0.57
C LEU A 503 1.17 -0.99 0.38
N SER A 504 -0.03 -1.54 0.17
CA SER A 504 -0.56 -2.66 0.95
C SER A 504 -0.07 -4.00 0.41
N ALA A 505 -0.69 -4.52 -0.66
CA ALA A 505 -0.48 -5.88 -1.13
C ALA A 505 0.87 -6.10 -1.84
N GLN A 506 1.47 -5.05 -2.42
CA GLN A 506 2.82 -5.11 -3.00
C GLN A 506 3.88 -4.42 -2.15
N GLY A 507 3.54 -3.96 -0.95
CA GLY A 507 4.44 -3.23 -0.06
C GLY A 507 4.44 -3.83 1.33
N ASP A 508 3.81 -3.12 2.27
CA ASP A 508 3.81 -3.40 3.70
C ASP A 508 3.45 -4.85 4.03
N ARG A 509 2.40 -5.41 3.43
CA ARG A 509 1.90 -6.74 3.82
C ARG A 509 2.87 -7.87 3.53
N VAL A 510 3.46 -7.86 2.34
CA VAL A 510 4.42 -8.88 1.90
C VAL A 510 5.83 -8.64 2.45
N ALA A 511 6.20 -7.38 2.72
CA ALA A 511 7.46 -7.06 3.37
C ALA A 511 7.43 -7.46 4.85
N MET A 512 6.37 -7.09 5.58
CA MET A 512 6.23 -7.40 7.00
C MET A 512 5.98 -8.88 7.28
N ALA A 513 5.53 -9.66 6.30
CA ALA A 513 5.49 -11.12 6.41
C ALA A 513 6.85 -11.74 6.81
N HIS A 514 7.94 -11.05 6.46
CA HIS A 514 9.30 -11.40 6.84
C HIS A 514 9.96 -10.33 7.71
N SER A 515 9.17 -9.53 8.44
CA SER A 515 9.69 -8.52 9.37
C SER A 515 10.64 -7.51 8.70
N VAL A 516 10.33 -7.09 7.46
CA VAL A 516 11.14 -6.13 6.70
C VAL A 516 10.37 -4.82 6.52
N GLU A 517 10.96 -3.73 6.99
CA GLU A 517 10.47 -2.37 6.80
C GLU A 517 10.87 -1.82 5.42
N GLY A 518 9.87 -1.54 4.58
CA GLY A 518 10.04 -0.68 3.41
C GLY A 518 9.98 0.81 3.78
N ARG A 519 10.94 1.60 3.29
CA ARG A 519 10.96 3.07 3.35
C ARG A 519 10.90 3.65 1.95
N VAL A 520 10.15 4.73 1.77
CA VAL A 520 9.71 5.24 0.45
C VAL A 520 10.02 6.73 0.31
N PRO A 521 11.26 7.13 -0.04
CA PRO A 521 11.66 8.54 -0.10
C PRO A 521 10.83 9.40 -1.08
N PHE A 522 10.32 8.81 -2.16
CA PHE A 522 9.41 9.50 -3.08
C PHE A 522 8.06 9.88 -2.47
N LEU A 523 7.68 9.25 -1.34
CA LEU A 523 6.46 9.53 -0.59
C LEU A 523 6.69 10.42 0.64
N ASP A 524 7.91 10.97 0.82
CA ASP A 524 8.11 12.09 1.73
C ASP A 524 7.15 13.23 1.34
N HIS A 525 6.40 13.75 2.31
CA HIS A 525 5.34 14.71 2.03
C HIS A 525 5.86 15.98 1.34
N ARG A 526 7.11 16.38 1.58
CA ARG A 526 7.74 17.55 0.96
C ARG A 526 8.04 17.29 -0.52
N VAL A 527 8.46 16.07 -0.86
CA VAL A 527 8.64 15.62 -2.25
C VAL A 527 7.29 15.57 -2.96
N VAL A 528 6.28 14.96 -2.33
CA VAL A 528 4.92 14.84 -2.85
C VAL A 528 4.28 16.21 -3.10
N GLU A 529 4.32 17.09 -2.11
CA GLU A 529 3.72 18.42 -2.20
C GLU A 529 4.42 19.26 -3.27
N PHE A 530 5.76 19.20 -3.36
CA PHE A 530 6.49 19.83 -4.45
C PHE A 530 6.07 19.27 -5.82
N ALA A 531 6.04 17.95 -5.98
CA ALA A 531 5.68 17.29 -7.24
C ALA A 531 4.23 17.59 -7.69
N ASN A 532 3.32 17.79 -6.75
CA ASN A 532 1.94 18.16 -7.03
C ASN A 532 1.80 19.60 -7.54
N GLN A 533 2.70 20.50 -7.12
CA GLN A 533 2.71 21.90 -7.56
C GLN A 533 3.38 22.10 -8.93
N LEU A 534 4.14 21.12 -9.42
CA LEU A 534 4.84 21.21 -10.71
C LEU A 534 3.88 21.32 -11.90
N PRO A 535 4.21 22.12 -12.93
CA PRO A 535 3.50 22.12 -14.20
C PRO A 535 3.39 20.69 -14.78
N PRO A 536 2.21 20.24 -15.23
CA PRO A 536 2.02 18.86 -15.71
C PRO A 536 3.02 18.42 -16.79
N HIS A 537 3.48 19.34 -17.64
CA HIS A 537 4.43 19.06 -18.72
C HIS A 537 5.88 18.85 -18.25
N PHE A 538 6.23 19.22 -17.01
CA PHE A 538 7.52 18.84 -16.40
C PHE A 538 7.52 17.37 -15.98
N LYS A 539 6.35 16.83 -15.58
CA LYS A 539 6.18 15.42 -15.23
C LYS A 539 6.02 14.54 -16.47
N LEU A 540 5.15 14.94 -17.40
CA LEU A 540 4.86 14.22 -18.64
C LEU A 540 5.03 15.11 -19.88
N ARG A 541 6.22 15.12 -20.48
CA ARG A 541 6.56 15.93 -21.67
C ARG A 541 6.30 15.13 -22.94
N GLY A 542 5.22 15.45 -23.66
CA GLY A 542 4.76 14.57 -24.74
C GLY A 542 4.41 13.18 -24.18
N LEU A 543 5.15 12.14 -24.59
CA LEU A 543 5.07 10.78 -24.04
C LEU A 543 6.27 10.41 -23.17
N ASP A 544 7.17 11.35 -22.88
CA ASP A 544 8.30 11.15 -21.98
C ASP A 544 7.81 11.27 -20.54
N GLU A 545 7.58 10.12 -19.91
CA GLU A 545 7.22 10.02 -18.50
C GLU A 545 8.38 10.43 -17.58
N LYS A 546 8.05 10.88 -16.36
CA LYS A 546 9.04 11.22 -15.33
C LYS A 546 10.11 12.18 -15.86
N HIS A 547 9.73 13.09 -16.76
CA HIS A 547 10.68 13.90 -17.52
C HIS A 547 11.61 14.71 -16.59
N ILE A 548 11.04 15.35 -15.57
CA ILE A 548 11.79 16.09 -14.56
C ILE A 548 12.75 15.21 -13.74
N LEU A 549 12.36 13.98 -13.40
CA LEU A 549 13.21 13.04 -12.67
C LEU A 549 14.41 12.63 -13.53
N LYS A 550 14.17 12.34 -14.82
CA LYS A 550 15.24 12.07 -15.78
C LYS A 550 16.20 13.27 -15.88
N GLN A 551 15.70 14.50 -15.87
CA GLN A 551 16.57 15.68 -15.88
C GLN A 551 17.37 15.83 -14.57
N ALA A 552 16.75 15.53 -13.42
CA ALA A 552 17.36 15.66 -12.10
C ALA A 552 18.49 14.63 -11.86
N MET A 553 18.38 13.44 -12.46
CA MET A 553 19.20 12.28 -12.12
C MET A 553 20.13 11.78 -13.23
N ARG A 554 20.03 12.29 -14.46
CA ARG A 554 20.79 11.77 -15.63
C ARG A 554 22.32 11.79 -15.48
N ASP A 555 22.86 12.63 -14.60
CA ASP A 555 24.31 12.71 -14.30
C ASP A 555 24.76 11.67 -13.27
N LEU A 556 23.83 11.06 -12.53
CA LEU A 556 24.09 10.03 -11.52
C LEU A 556 23.74 8.61 -11.99
N LEU A 557 23.14 8.48 -13.18
CA LEU A 557 22.62 7.20 -13.69
C LEU A 557 23.22 6.88 -15.06
N PRO A 558 23.51 5.61 -15.36
CA PRO A 558 23.87 5.18 -16.72
C PRO A 558 22.78 5.55 -17.74
N GLU A 559 23.21 5.86 -18.98
CA GLU A 559 22.29 6.28 -20.04
C GLU A 559 21.21 5.23 -20.33
N GLU A 560 21.60 3.96 -20.29
CA GLU A 560 20.72 2.80 -20.52
C GLU A 560 19.63 2.66 -19.46
N ILE A 561 19.84 3.20 -18.25
CA ILE A 561 18.88 3.16 -17.15
C ILE A 561 17.91 4.33 -17.24
N TRP A 562 18.40 5.57 -17.37
CA TRP A 562 17.50 6.73 -17.32
C TRP A 562 16.73 6.98 -18.62
N ARG A 563 17.24 6.53 -19.78
CA ARG A 563 16.52 6.58 -21.07
C ARG A 563 15.57 5.41 -21.28
N ARG A 564 15.63 4.39 -20.42
CA ARG A 564 14.81 3.19 -20.51
C ARG A 564 13.31 3.54 -20.49
N ALA A 565 12.55 2.93 -21.39
CA ALA A 565 11.10 3.01 -21.31
C ALA A 565 10.60 2.22 -20.09
N LYS A 566 9.68 2.80 -19.31
CA LYS A 566 9.06 2.11 -18.17
C LYS A 566 8.43 0.79 -18.61
N ARG A 567 8.78 -0.30 -17.92
CA ARG A 567 8.07 -1.57 -17.94
C ARG A 567 7.20 -1.69 -16.68
N PRO A 568 5.95 -2.15 -16.78
CA PRO A 568 5.14 -2.42 -15.60
C PRO A 568 5.69 -3.65 -14.88
N TYR A 569 5.81 -3.58 -13.55
CA TYR A 569 6.14 -4.74 -12.74
C TYR A 569 4.98 -5.76 -12.81
N ARG A 570 5.27 -6.95 -13.34
CA ARG A 570 4.30 -8.04 -13.56
C ARG A 570 4.95 -9.35 -13.17
N ALA A 571 4.12 -10.31 -12.79
CA ALA A 571 4.50 -11.69 -12.60
C ALA A 571 3.60 -12.60 -13.45
N PRO A 572 4.07 -13.79 -13.84
CA PRO A 572 3.23 -14.78 -14.51
C PRO A 572 2.08 -15.21 -13.59
N ILE A 573 0.87 -15.32 -14.16
CA ILE A 573 -0.34 -15.73 -13.41
C ILE A 573 -0.64 -17.21 -13.67
N HIS A 574 -1.13 -17.54 -14.87
CA HIS A 574 -1.52 -18.91 -15.20
C HIS A 574 -0.42 -19.94 -14.95
N HIS A 575 0.78 -19.73 -15.52
CA HIS A 575 1.89 -20.68 -15.35
C HIS A 575 2.31 -20.86 -13.89
N SER A 576 2.05 -19.88 -13.02
CA SER A 576 2.36 -20.00 -11.60
C SER A 576 1.41 -20.93 -10.88
N PHE A 577 0.13 -20.97 -11.27
CA PHE A 577 -0.85 -21.90 -10.71
C PHE A 577 -0.84 -23.28 -11.38
N PHE A 578 -0.33 -23.34 -12.61
CA PHE A 578 -0.22 -24.55 -13.42
C PHE A 578 1.25 -24.77 -13.85
N PRO A 579 2.20 -24.91 -12.91
CA PRO A 579 3.60 -25.16 -13.25
C PRO A 579 3.70 -26.46 -14.06
N ASP A 580 4.48 -26.42 -15.14
CA ASP A 580 4.66 -27.54 -16.07
C ASP A 580 3.35 -28.06 -16.69
N GLY A 581 2.30 -27.22 -16.73
CA GLY A 581 0.98 -27.55 -17.28
C GLY A 581 0.04 -28.29 -16.32
N HIS A 582 0.45 -28.49 -15.05
CA HIS A 582 -0.33 -29.20 -14.05
C HIS A 582 -0.70 -28.27 -12.89
N PRO A 583 -1.97 -28.26 -12.42
CA PRO A 583 -2.35 -27.43 -11.28
C PRO A 583 -1.61 -27.87 -10.02
N LEU A 584 -1.24 -26.90 -9.17
CA LEU A 584 -0.85 -27.21 -7.79
C LEU A 584 -2.02 -27.85 -7.03
N ASP A 585 -1.73 -28.66 -6.03
CA ASP A 585 -2.77 -29.40 -5.27
C ASP A 585 -3.82 -28.45 -4.68
N TRP A 586 -3.38 -27.37 -4.05
CA TRP A 586 -4.28 -26.37 -3.46
C TRP A 586 -5.14 -25.66 -4.53
N VAL A 587 -4.62 -25.45 -5.74
CA VAL A 587 -5.38 -24.86 -6.87
C VAL A 587 -6.53 -25.78 -7.26
N THR A 588 -6.25 -27.09 -7.34
CA THR A 588 -7.28 -28.10 -7.64
C THR A 588 -8.38 -28.10 -6.59
N THR A 589 -8.02 -28.02 -5.30
CA THR A 589 -8.99 -27.92 -4.21
C THR A 589 -9.81 -26.63 -4.29
N MET A 590 -9.17 -25.46 -4.41
CA MET A 590 -9.84 -24.16 -4.41
C MET A 590 -10.76 -23.95 -5.63
N LEU A 591 -10.49 -24.59 -6.76
CA LEU A 591 -11.36 -24.55 -7.95
C LEU A 591 -12.40 -25.68 -8.00
N SER A 592 -12.46 -26.55 -6.98
CA SER A 592 -13.49 -27.58 -6.92
C SER A 592 -14.90 -26.97 -6.78
N PRO A 593 -15.94 -27.57 -7.38
CA PRO A 593 -17.31 -27.09 -7.24
C PRO A 593 -17.74 -26.93 -5.77
N ASP A 594 -17.29 -27.82 -4.90
CA ASP A 594 -17.60 -27.77 -3.46
C ASP A 594 -17.01 -26.53 -2.79
N SER A 595 -15.75 -26.19 -3.08
CA SER A 595 -15.11 -24.98 -2.53
C SER A 595 -15.77 -23.71 -3.07
N ILE A 596 -16.03 -23.66 -4.39
CA ILE A 596 -16.70 -22.53 -5.02
C ILE A 596 -18.10 -22.32 -4.43
N ASN A 597 -18.88 -23.39 -4.25
CA ASN A 597 -20.21 -23.33 -3.63
C ASN A 597 -20.13 -22.88 -2.17
N ALA A 598 -19.17 -23.42 -1.39
CA ALA A 598 -19.03 -23.09 0.02
C ALA A 598 -18.73 -21.60 0.25
N ALA A 599 -17.94 -20.97 -0.64
CA ALA A 599 -17.65 -19.54 -0.56
C ALA A 599 -18.85 -18.66 -0.97
N GLY A 600 -19.77 -19.16 -1.80
CA GLY A 600 -20.98 -18.44 -2.21
C GLY A 600 -20.75 -17.21 -3.10
N ILE A 601 -19.52 -16.94 -3.55
CA ILE A 601 -19.18 -15.73 -4.31
C ILE A 601 -19.30 -15.93 -5.83
N PHE A 602 -18.80 -17.06 -6.36
CA PHE A 602 -18.75 -17.31 -7.80
C PHE A 602 -19.76 -18.35 -8.26
N ASN A 603 -20.19 -18.23 -9.51
CA ASN A 603 -21.03 -19.20 -10.19
C ASN A 603 -20.18 -20.42 -10.61
N PRO A 604 -20.44 -21.64 -10.07
CA PRO A 604 -19.63 -22.83 -10.36
C PRO A 604 -19.58 -23.21 -11.84
N LEU A 605 -20.68 -23.01 -12.58
CA LEU A 605 -20.71 -23.29 -14.03
C LEU A 605 -19.84 -22.31 -14.81
N ALA A 606 -19.79 -21.05 -14.38
CA ALA A 606 -18.94 -20.04 -15.01
C ALA A 606 -17.45 -20.33 -14.75
N VAL A 607 -17.11 -20.75 -13.52
CA VAL A 607 -15.76 -21.17 -13.14
C VAL A 607 -15.35 -22.42 -13.90
N SER A 608 -16.21 -23.43 -13.99
CA SER A 608 -15.96 -24.66 -14.75
C SER A 608 -15.68 -24.38 -16.23
N LYS A 609 -16.44 -23.47 -16.87
CA LYS A 609 -16.17 -23.03 -18.25
C LYS A 609 -14.83 -22.31 -18.40
N LEU A 610 -14.43 -21.54 -17.39
CA LEU A 610 -13.09 -20.94 -17.38
C LEU A 610 -12.03 -22.04 -17.30
N GLN A 611 -12.17 -23.03 -16.42
CA GLN A 611 -11.25 -24.17 -16.33
C GLN A 611 -11.14 -24.96 -17.64
N GLU A 612 -12.26 -25.24 -18.31
CA GLU A 612 -12.23 -25.88 -19.63
C GLU A 612 -11.47 -25.05 -20.66
N LYS A 613 -11.61 -23.72 -20.60
CA LYS A 613 -10.86 -22.82 -21.48
C LYS A 613 -9.37 -22.86 -21.15
N LEU A 614 -8.99 -22.79 -19.87
CA LEU A 614 -7.60 -22.89 -19.40
C LEU A 614 -6.94 -24.18 -19.90
N ALA A 615 -7.65 -25.32 -19.86
CA ALA A 615 -7.13 -26.61 -20.31
C ALA A 615 -6.96 -26.74 -21.84
N ARG A 616 -7.52 -25.81 -22.65
CA ARG A 616 -7.53 -25.89 -24.13
C ARG A 616 -6.61 -24.86 -24.80
N THR A 617 -6.04 -23.91 -24.07
CA THR A 617 -5.23 -22.83 -24.64
C THR A 617 -4.01 -22.55 -23.78
N ASP A 618 -2.85 -22.46 -24.43
CA ASP A 618 -1.61 -22.01 -23.78
C ASP A 618 -1.53 -20.47 -23.71
N HIS A 619 -2.42 -19.77 -24.42
CA HIS A 619 -2.46 -18.31 -24.46
C HIS A 619 -3.77 -17.78 -23.90
N LEU A 620 -3.68 -17.16 -22.72
CA LEU A 620 -4.80 -16.50 -22.06
C LEU A 620 -4.79 -15.00 -22.32
N SER A 621 -5.97 -14.41 -22.30
CA SER A 621 -6.05 -12.95 -22.23
C SER A 621 -5.73 -12.50 -20.80
N GLU A 622 -5.20 -11.28 -20.65
CA GLU A 622 -4.97 -10.67 -19.34
C GLU A 622 -6.24 -10.72 -18.46
N THR A 623 -7.43 -10.58 -19.04
CA THR A 623 -8.69 -10.66 -18.27
C THR A 623 -8.97 -12.07 -17.77
N ASP A 624 -8.59 -13.12 -18.50
CA ASP A 624 -8.75 -14.50 -18.03
C ASP A 624 -7.73 -14.84 -16.94
N ASP A 625 -6.48 -14.37 -17.08
CA ASP A 625 -5.47 -14.49 -16.02
C ASP A 625 -5.94 -13.81 -14.73
N MET A 626 -6.44 -12.58 -14.83
CA MET A 626 -6.98 -11.85 -13.69
C MET A 626 -8.22 -12.51 -13.09
N ALA A 627 -9.05 -13.17 -13.90
CA ALA A 627 -10.17 -13.96 -13.42
C ALA A 627 -9.70 -15.13 -12.55
N LEU A 628 -8.69 -15.88 -13.04
CA LEU A 628 -8.13 -17.03 -12.33
C LEU A 628 -7.51 -16.61 -10.99
N ALA A 629 -6.65 -15.58 -10.99
CA ALA A 629 -6.06 -15.05 -9.77
C ALA A 629 -7.12 -14.50 -8.80
N GLY A 630 -8.13 -13.79 -9.32
CA GLY A 630 -9.24 -13.28 -8.52
C GLY A 630 -10.06 -14.39 -7.85
N ILE A 631 -10.41 -15.45 -8.59
CA ILE A 631 -11.14 -16.58 -8.02
C ILE A 631 -10.30 -17.26 -6.93
N LEU A 632 -9.06 -17.65 -7.24
CA LEU A 632 -8.18 -18.37 -6.32
C LEU A 632 -7.91 -17.55 -5.06
N SER A 633 -7.60 -16.25 -5.19
CA SER A 633 -7.35 -15.40 -4.02
C SER A 633 -8.61 -15.20 -3.18
N THR A 634 -9.80 -15.03 -3.76
CA THR A 634 -11.06 -14.99 -3.00
C THR A 634 -11.32 -16.31 -2.26
N GLN A 635 -11.07 -17.46 -2.88
CA GLN A 635 -11.20 -18.76 -2.22
C GLN A 635 -10.21 -18.90 -1.06
N LEU A 636 -8.97 -18.43 -1.22
CA LEU A 636 -7.97 -18.42 -0.16
C LEU A 636 -8.35 -17.48 0.99
N VAL A 637 -8.90 -16.29 0.72
CA VAL A 637 -9.43 -15.40 1.79
C VAL A 637 -10.56 -16.09 2.54
N HIS A 638 -11.51 -16.71 1.83
CA HIS A 638 -12.58 -17.48 2.47
C HIS A 638 -12.02 -18.61 3.35
N HIS A 639 -11.07 -19.38 2.81
CA HIS A 639 -10.43 -20.48 3.51
C HIS A 639 -9.71 -20.01 4.79
N HIS A 640 -8.83 -19.01 4.67
CA HIS A 640 -7.98 -18.55 5.78
C HIS A 640 -8.74 -17.79 6.87
N PHE A 641 -9.84 -17.11 6.54
CA PHE A 641 -10.49 -16.19 7.50
C PHE A 641 -11.91 -16.57 7.89
N MET A 642 -12.59 -17.44 7.12
CA MET A 642 -13.98 -17.82 7.38
C MET A 642 -14.15 -19.32 7.67
N GLN A 643 -13.34 -20.19 7.04
CA GLN A 643 -13.43 -21.64 7.25
C GLN A 643 -12.42 -22.19 8.25
N GLN A 644 -11.15 -21.78 8.13
CA GLN A 644 -10.03 -22.30 8.92
C GLN A 644 -9.21 -21.15 9.51
N PHE A 645 -9.90 -20.24 10.21
CA PHE A 645 -9.21 -19.13 10.84
C PHE A 645 -8.27 -19.62 11.95
N ASN A 646 -6.98 -19.36 11.74
CA ASN A 646 -5.92 -19.64 12.71
C ASN A 646 -5.31 -18.29 13.14
N PRO A 647 -5.57 -17.81 14.36
CA PRO A 647 -5.05 -16.55 14.86
C PRO A 647 -3.57 -16.63 15.27
N GLY A 648 -2.89 -17.76 15.03
CA GLY A 648 -1.49 -17.96 15.37
C GLY A 648 -1.27 -18.22 16.86
N ILE A 649 0.02 -18.27 17.25
CA ILE A 649 0.43 -18.53 18.64
C ILE A 649 0.30 -17.22 19.44
N PRO A 650 -0.50 -17.19 20.51
CA PRO A 650 -0.61 -16.02 21.38
C PRO A 650 0.75 -15.61 21.95
N VAL A 651 0.92 -14.31 22.18
CA VAL A 651 2.08 -13.82 22.95
C VAL A 651 1.98 -14.36 24.38
N ASN A 652 3.04 -14.98 24.87
CA ASN A 652 3.09 -15.62 26.18
C ASN A 652 4.27 -15.05 27.02
N ASP A 653 4.53 -15.63 28.18
CA ASP A 653 5.54 -15.10 29.12
C ASP A 653 6.99 -15.46 28.75
N GLN A 654 7.20 -16.30 27.74
CA GLN A 654 8.52 -16.58 27.17
C GLN A 654 8.96 -15.52 26.16
N ASP A 655 8.02 -14.69 25.69
CA ASP A 655 8.30 -13.55 24.83
C ASP A 655 8.84 -12.36 25.65
N ASP A 656 9.66 -11.50 25.05
CA ASP A 656 10.03 -10.22 25.66
C ASP A 656 8.82 -9.28 25.64
N ILE A 657 8.02 -9.29 26.71
CA ILE A 657 6.78 -8.54 26.83
C ILE A 657 6.79 -7.55 28.00
N LYS A 658 6.52 -6.29 27.69
CA LYS A 658 6.19 -5.24 28.68
C LYS A 658 4.69 -5.26 28.99
N ILE A 659 4.33 -5.29 30.27
CA ILE A 659 2.93 -5.26 30.71
C ILE A 659 2.73 -4.10 31.67
N VAL A 660 1.75 -3.24 31.38
CA VAL A 660 1.33 -2.13 32.23
C VAL A 660 -0.16 -2.30 32.51
N ILE A 661 -0.53 -2.39 33.79
CA ILE A 661 -1.92 -2.50 34.23
C ILE A 661 -2.21 -1.34 35.17
N LYS A 662 -3.21 -0.53 34.82
CA LYS A 662 -3.76 0.54 35.64
C LYS A 662 -5.22 0.25 35.96
N THR A 663 -5.56 0.36 37.23
CA THR A 663 -6.94 0.38 37.70
C THR A 663 -7.25 1.80 38.15
N GLY A 664 -8.23 2.46 37.54
CA GLY A 664 -8.72 3.74 38.06
C GLY A 664 -9.54 3.51 39.33
N GLU A 665 -9.40 4.42 40.30
CA GLU A 665 -10.24 4.46 41.51
C GLU A 665 -11.63 5.03 41.21
#